data_AF-A0A969YL08-F1
#
_entry.id   AF-A0A969YL08-F1
#
_cell.length_a   1.000
_cell.length_b   1.000
_cell.length_c   1.000
_cell.angle_alpha   90.00
_cell.angle_beta   90.00
_cell.angle_gamma   90.00
#
_symmetry.space_group_name_H-M   'P 1'
#
loop_
_entity.id
_entity.type
_entity.pdbx_description
1 polymer ?
#
loop_
_entity_poly.entity_id
_entity_poly.type
_entity_poly.pdbx_seq_one_letter_code
_entity_poly.pdbx_strand_id
1 'polypeptide(L)'
;MKILLTGILSPMIWGMVDRLVREGHQVSLLGHGMAPVPPQARATLHDISPGHADALQVLQAGRFGAIVFFYAYQCEDVMAYGSVQGAMLDALFQLQHTASGCGVERFILITDLRVFGAGQDGRENETALPDTATGILINAAEEVLRCVEPGAMKTLLLRVTNLYCPGYDDAFFARARRSVEANQTFQLTGQPDTVCDFLHVDDLALYIALALDQKSAGVVHLAYGEPFSYEFAVSKLQTALPALQATYLGSAAARPTLQCAAAKLGTAWIPRHRWVSELDTIYARTSLAQGKLTLRRRFGQTLRRLFGSALPWVELILFGAIAEGLSRLSDPSIAFRTIDYWLFYVVLMGYMHGKPIGITAGLVACVGYGAGWALAGNDLYLLLYNNDNWLPLAMYLLAGGAFGYLHDKYTDNLESMRMEKEQRDAETEFIQTMYRQVDADRSSLQEQVMRFRDSYGRIYAITQELDTLQPEQVFLSTLDVLEDVMQNRSVALYSCAPDSSFVRLVVHSRAMDALPRSMDMREYPLMNRMFTTGEIFANTQLEPGYPAFCAALLQEGRTIAMIALWDVPFEQQTLYRQNLFSVVSGLVRSALTRALNYFGSAQDMYIDETHILADKPFRATLGVYSQMRKQRASSYLLLYVTSLDANASLAEFDRRIGRATRSTDIAGQLENGRVYVLLPQASLDNMPQIERRFLSAGLRCAVVS
;
A
#
# COMPACT_ATOMS: atom_id res chain seq x y z
N MET A 1 5.13 -12.72 -10.96
CA MET A 1 4.73 -14.05 -11.50
C MET A 1 3.60 -13.88 -12.50
N LYS A 2 3.50 -14.74 -13.53
CA LYS A 2 2.36 -14.80 -14.45
C LYS A 2 1.25 -15.68 -13.87
N ILE A 3 0.04 -15.17 -13.77
CA ILE A 3 -1.13 -15.86 -13.21
C ILE A 3 -2.21 -15.97 -14.29
N LEU A 4 -2.73 -17.17 -14.48
CA LEU A 4 -3.89 -17.44 -15.31
C LEU A 4 -5.14 -17.59 -14.43
N LEU A 5 -6.15 -16.76 -14.65
CA LEU A 5 -7.48 -16.89 -14.06
C LEU A 5 -8.39 -17.57 -15.08
N THR A 6 -9.00 -18.69 -14.73
CA THR A 6 -9.82 -19.49 -15.66
C THR A 6 -10.98 -20.20 -14.95
N GLY A 7 -11.87 -20.85 -15.71
CA GLY A 7 -13.05 -21.56 -15.20
C GLY A 7 -14.36 -20.82 -15.46
N ILE A 8 -15.29 -20.87 -14.51
CA ILE A 8 -16.57 -20.15 -14.55
C ILE A 8 -16.32 -18.70 -14.12
N LEU A 9 -15.83 -17.87 -15.01
CA LEU A 9 -15.57 -16.45 -14.71
C LEU A 9 -16.84 -15.62 -14.88
N SER A 10 -17.01 -14.61 -14.03
CA SER A 10 -17.98 -13.54 -14.20
C SER A 10 -17.27 -12.18 -14.20
N PRO A 11 -17.89 -11.10 -14.71
CA PRO A 11 -17.29 -9.76 -14.74
C PRO A 11 -16.79 -9.25 -13.38
N MET A 12 -17.29 -9.77 -12.25
CA MET A 12 -16.80 -9.41 -10.92
C MET A 12 -15.31 -9.73 -10.71
N ILE A 13 -14.76 -10.69 -11.47
CA ILE A 13 -13.35 -11.09 -11.41
C ILE A 13 -12.43 -9.93 -11.79
N TRP A 14 -12.91 -8.96 -12.57
CA TRP A 14 -12.17 -7.73 -12.87
C TRP A 14 -11.79 -6.94 -11.60
N GLY A 15 -12.59 -6.99 -10.53
CA GLY A 15 -12.23 -6.37 -9.24
C GLY A 15 -10.96 -6.96 -8.63
N MET A 16 -10.77 -8.27 -8.75
CA MET A 16 -9.56 -8.95 -8.26
C MET A 16 -8.32 -8.63 -9.12
N VAL A 17 -8.50 -8.46 -10.42
CA VAL A 17 -7.39 -8.22 -11.36
C VAL A 17 -6.57 -7.01 -10.93
N ASP A 18 -7.22 -5.91 -10.56
CA ASP A 18 -6.55 -4.67 -10.13
C ASP A 18 -5.73 -4.89 -8.85
N ARG A 19 -6.17 -5.74 -7.94
CA ARG A 19 -5.40 -6.11 -6.74
C ARG A 19 -4.18 -6.94 -7.11
N LEU A 20 -4.35 -8.02 -7.88
CA LEU A 20 -3.25 -8.91 -8.27
C LEU A 20 -2.17 -8.18 -9.08
N VAL A 21 -2.56 -7.23 -9.94
CA VAL A 21 -1.62 -6.38 -10.68
C VAL A 21 -0.88 -5.42 -9.75
N ARG A 22 -1.55 -4.83 -8.73
CA ARG A 22 -0.91 -3.97 -7.72
C ARG A 22 0.15 -4.72 -6.90
N GLU A 23 -0.07 -6.00 -6.63
CA GLU A 23 0.90 -6.90 -5.96
C GLU A 23 2.03 -7.37 -6.90
N GLY A 24 2.12 -6.84 -8.12
CA GLY A 24 3.22 -7.11 -9.05
C GLY A 24 3.07 -8.38 -9.90
N HIS A 25 1.86 -8.94 -9.99
CA HIS A 25 1.60 -10.10 -10.85
C HIS A 25 1.14 -9.70 -12.25
N GLN A 26 1.53 -10.49 -13.27
CA GLN A 26 1.00 -10.38 -14.62
C GLN A 26 -0.22 -11.29 -14.74
N VAL A 27 -1.41 -10.73 -14.94
CA VAL A 27 -2.66 -11.48 -14.93
C VAL A 27 -3.15 -11.70 -16.36
N SER A 28 -3.55 -12.92 -16.67
CA SER A 28 -4.28 -13.28 -17.88
C SER A 28 -5.57 -13.98 -17.50
N LEU A 29 -6.64 -13.69 -18.22
CA LEU A 29 -7.96 -14.27 -18.03
C LEU A 29 -8.27 -15.18 -19.22
N LEU A 30 -8.79 -16.37 -18.94
CA LEU A 30 -9.27 -17.29 -19.95
C LEU A 30 -10.69 -17.71 -19.59
N GLY A 31 -11.66 -17.24 -20.36
CA GLY A 31 -13.06 -17.51 -20.12
C GLY A 31 -13.95 -16.78 -21.11
N HIS A 32 -15.12 -17.36 -21.35
CA HIS A 32 -16.08 -16.81 -22.30
C HIS A 32 -17.06 -15.85 -21.64
N GLY A 33 -17.45 -14.76 -22.31
CA GLY A 33 -18.51 -13.85 -21.84
C GLY A 33 -18.05 -12.80 -20.81
N MET A 34 -16.75 -12.51 -20.75
CA MET A 34 -16.14 -11.54 -19.82
C MET A 34 -16.17 -10.08 -20.31
N ALA A 35 -16.95 -9.79 -21.34
CA ALA A 35 -17.06 -8.47 -21.96
C ALA A 35 -18.22 -7.63 -21.36
N PRO A 36 -18.09 -6.30 -21.24
CA PRO A 36 -16.99 -5.47 -21.71
C PRO A 36 -15.76 -5.48 -20.77
N VAL A 37 -14.56 -5.45 -21.37
CA VAL A 37 -13.30 -5.27 -20.64
C VAL A 37 -13.24 -3.83 -20.10
N PRO A 38 -12.99 -3.60 -18.79
CA PRO A 38 -12.82 -2.26 -18.27
C PRO A 38 -11.68 -1.52 -18.98
N PRO A 39 -11.84 -0.25 -19.38
CA PRO A 39 -10.84 0.48 -20.17
C PRO A 39 -9.49 0.69 -19.44
N GLN A 40 -9.45 0.48 -18.12
CA GLN A 40 -8.26 0.59 -17.28
C GLN A 40 -7.61 -0.76 -16.95
N ALA A 41 -8.19 -1.88 -17.42
CA ALA A 41 -7.75 -3.22 -17.04
C ALA A 41 -6.36 -3.53 -17.62
N ARG A 42 -5.41 -3.87 -16.74
CA ARG A 42 -4.02 -4.22 -17.10
C ARG A 42 -3.80 -5.73 -17.26
N ALA A 43 -4.82 -6.46 -17.72
CA ALA A 43 -4.77 -7.91 -17.92
C ALA A 43 -5.14 -8.30 -19.34
N THR A 44 -4.57 -9.41 -19.80
CA THR A 44 -4.87 -9.98 -21.13
C THR A 44 -6.09 -10.88 -21.02
N LEU A 45 -7.17 -10.58 -21.75
CA LEU A 45 -8.35 -11.45 -21.85
C LEU A 45 -8.24 -12.35 -23.08
N HIS A 46 -8.36 -13.66 -22.86
CA HIS A 46 -8.56 -14.69 -23.86
C HIS A 46 -10.04 -15.12 -23.80
N ASP A 47 -10.85 -14.61 -24.73
CA ASP A 47 -12.28 -14.95 -24.83
C ASP A 47 -12.46 -16.33 -25.50
N ILE A 48 -12.06 -17.37 -24.76
CA ILE A 48 -12.05 -18.76 -25.17
C ILE A 48 -12.66 -19.58 -24.03
N SER A 49 -13.52 -20.55 -24.37
CA SER A 49 -14.05 -21.47 -23.37
C SER A 49 -12.92 -22.35 -22.78
N PRO A 50 -12.82 -22.54 -21.45
CA PRO A 50 -11.79 -23.36 -20.82
C PRO A 50 -11.69 -24.80 -21.34
N GLY A 51 -12.79 -25.37 -21.84
CA GLY A 51 -12.82 -26.72 -22.42
C GLY A 51 -12.44 -26.80 -23.89
N HIS A 52 -12.11 -25.68 -24.54
CA HIS A 52 -11.72 -25.66 -25.95
C HIS A 52 -10.24 -26.02 -26.14
N ALA A 53 -9.88 -26.68 -27.25
CA ALA A 53 -8.50 -27.08 -27.52
C ALA A 53 -7.51 -25.91 -27.53
N ASP A 54 -7.95 -24.74 -28.00
CA ASP A 54 -7.14 -23.52 -28.02
C ASP A 54 -6.78 -23.01 -26.60
N ALA A 55 -7.60 -23.33 -25.59
CA ALA A 55 -7.30 -22.96 -24.21
C ALA A 55 -6.02 -23.67 -23.71
N LEU A 56 -5.82 -24.93 -24.13
CA LEU A 56 -4.61 -25.69 -23.82
C LEU A 56 -3.38 -25.11 -24.53
N GLN A 57 -3.54 -24.61 -25.77
CA GLN A 57 -2.46 -23.94 -26.49
C GLN A 57 -2.04 -22.63 -25.80
N VAL A 58 -3.01 -21.84 -25.31
CA VAL A 58 -2.73 -20.62 -24.52
C VAL A 58 -1.95 -20.98 -23.25
N LEU A 59 -2.34 -22.05 -22.57
CA LEU A 59 -1.64 -22.52 -21.38
C LEU A 59 -0.18 -22.92 -21.68
N GLN A 60 0.03 -23.71 -22.74
CA GLN A 60 1.36 -24.16 -23.17
C GLN A 60 2.26 -22.99 -23.61
N ALA A 61 1.71 -22.00 -24.31
CA ALA A 61 2.46 -20.83 -24.78
C ALA A 61 2.73 -19.79 -23.67
N GLY A 62 1.80 -19.63 -22.73
CA GLY A 62 1.80 -18.54 -21.76
C GLY A 62 2.86 -18.63 -20.66
N ARG A 63 3.41 -19.84 -20.39
CA ARG A 63 4.36 -20.14 -19.31
C ARG A 63 3.92 -19.52 -17.97
N PHE A 64 2.72 -19.89 -17.53
CA PHE A 64 2.15 -19.38 -16.29
C PHE A 64 2.83 -20.00 -15.07
N GLY A 65 3.12 -19.17 -14.06
CA GLY A 65 3.67 -19.67 -12.78
C GLY A 65 2.58 -20.17 -11.84
N ALA A 66 1.36 -19.65 -11.97
CA ALA A 66 0.21 -20.14 -11.22
C ALA A 66 -1.08 -20.10 -12.05
N ILE A 67 -1.99 -21.02 -11.77
CA ILE A 67 -3.35 -21.06 -12.32
C ILE A 67 -4.33 -20.96 -11.16
N VAL A 68 -5.33 -20.10 -11.29
CA VAL A 68 -6.50 -20.02 -10.40
C VAL A 68 -7.72 -20.42 -11.20
N PHE A 69 -8.31 -21.55 -10.82
CA PHE A 69 -9.48 -22.13 -11.47
C PHE A 69 -10.72 -21.87 -10.62
N PHE A 70 -11.65 -21.07 -11.13
CA PHE A 70 -12.94 -20.80 -10.51
C PHE A 70 -13.94 -21.86 -10.93
N TYR A 71 -14.25 -22.78 -10.02
CA TYR A 71 -15.25 -23.82 -10.27
C TYR A 71 -16.61 -23.44 -9.67
N ALA A 72 -16.62 -22.92 -8.44
CA ALA A 72 -17.83 -22.47 -7.77
C ALA A 72 -17.52 -21.39 -6.70
N TYR A 73 -18.35 -20.37 -6.59
CA TYR A 73 -18.18 -19.25 -5.63
C TYR A 73 -19.49 -18.49 -5.32
N GLN A 74 -20.62 -19.07 -5.71
CA GLN A 74 -21.96 -18.53 -5.46
C GLN A 74 -22.69 -19.59 -4.65
N CYS A 75 -22.88 -19.38 -3.36
CA CYS A 75 -23.41 -20.39 -2.44
C CYS A 75 -24.92 -20.63 -2.60
N GLU A 76 -25.53 -20.09 -3.66
CA GLU A 76 -26.95 -20.22 -4.00
C GLU A 76 -27.09 -20.85 -5.38
N ASP A 77 -28.05 -21.77 -5.52
CA ASP A 77 -28.36 -22.38 -6.81
C ASP A 77 -29.25 -21.43 -7.63
N VAL A 78 -28.64 -20.75 -8.61
CA VAL A 78 -29.34 -19.84 -9.53
C VAL A 78 -29.72 -20.58 -10.81
N MET A 79 -30.98 -20.48 -11.23
CA MET A 79 -31.52 -21.14 -12.44
C MET A 79 -31.02 -20.56 -13.78
N ALA A 80 -30.27 -19.45 -13.81
CA ALA A 80 -30.02 -18.71 -15.06
C ALA A 80 -28.57 -18.28 -15.34
N TYR A 81 -27.70 -18.15 -14.34
CA TYR A 81 -26.30 -17.75 -14.55
C TYR A 81 -25.43 -18.44 -13.49
N GLY A 82 -24.44 -19.24 -13.90
CA GLY A 82 -23.45 -19.82 -12.97
C GLY A 82 -23.74 -21.22 -12.45
N SER A 83 -24.64 -22.00 -13.07
CA SER A 83 -24.76 -23.42 -12.72
C SER A 83 -23.43 -24.13 -12.96
N VAL A 84 -22.89 -24.80 -11.94
CA VAL A 84 -21.76 -25.72 -12.09
C VAL A 84 -22.15 -26.76 -13.16
N GLN A 85 -21.45 -26.79 -14.28
CA GLN A 85 -21.73 -27.70 -15.39
C GLN A 85 -20.74 -28.86 -15.40
N GLY A 86 -21.21 -30.07 -15.72
CA GLY A 86 -20.33 -31.24 -15.88
C GLY A 86 -19.20 -31.02 -16.89
N ALA A 87 -19.45 -30.27 -17.97
CA ALA A 87 -18.42 -29.90 -18.95
C ALA A 87 -17.22 -29.12 -18.35
N MET A 88 -17.42 -28.44 -17.22
CA MET A 88 -16.34 -27.74 -16.53
C MET A 88 -15.42 -28.69 -15.75
N LEU A 89 -15.88 -29.89 -15.37
CA LEU A 89 -15.02 -30.93 -14.80
C LEU A 89 -14.02 -31.43 -15.84
N ASP A 90 -14.49 -31.66 -17.07
CA ASP A 90 -13.61 -32.09 -18.17
C ASP A 90 -12.55 -31.01 -18.46
N ALA A 91 -12.95 -29.74 -18.49
CA ALA A 91 -12.04 -28.62 -18.65
C ALA A 91 -11.02 -28.53 -17.51
N LEU A 92 -11.46 -28.68 -16.25
CA LEU A 92 -10.58 -28.70 -15.07
C LEU A 92 -9.55 -29.83 -15.19
N PHE A 93 -9.99 -31.05 -15.49
CA PHE A 93 -9.12 -32.22 -15.62
C PHE A 93 -8.06 -32.02 -16.73
N GLN A 94 -8.48 -31.55 -17.91
CA GLN A 94 -7.57 -31.31 -19.04
C GLN A 94 -6.55 -30.19 -18.74
N LEU A 95 -7.01 -29.07 -18.18
CA LEU A 95 -6.14 -27.93 -17.84
C LEU A 95 -5.16 -28.29 -16.73
N GLN A 96 -5.61 -29.03 -15.72
CA GLN A 96 -4.76 -29.51 -14.63
C GLN A 96 -3.68 -30.47 -15.14
N HIS A 97 -4.05 -31.44 -15.99
CA HIS A 97 -3.10 -32.37 -16.58
C HIS A 97 -2.06 -31.65 -17.45
N THR A 98 -2.50 -30.69 -18.26
CA THR A 98 -1.62 -29.89 -19.12
C THR A 98 -0.72 -28.95 -18.30
N ALA A 99 -1.23 -28.37 -17.21
CA ALA A 99 -0.48 -27.50 -16.31
C ALA A 99 0.69 -28.23 -15.65
N SER A 100 0.47 -29.47 -15.22
CA SER A 100 1.49 -30.36 -14.68
C SER A 100 2.65 -30.56 -15.67
N GLY A 101 2.34 -30.76 -16.96
CA GLY A 101 3.34 -30.92 -18.02
C GLY A 101 4.04 -29.62 -18.45
N CYS A 102 3.48 -28.44 -18.16
CA CYS A 102 4.00 -27.14 -18.59
C CYS A 102 4.88 -26.43 -17.55
N GLY A 103 5.17 -27.08 -16.40
CA GLY A 103 5.99 -26.50 -15.34
C GLY A 103 5.29 -25.40 -14.54
N VAL A 104 3.96 -25.47 -14.42
CA VAL A 104 3.19 -24.57 -13.56
C VAL A 104 3.51 -24.88 -12.09
N GLU A 105 3.96 -23.88 -11.33
CA GLU A 105 4.36 -24.11 -9.94
C GLU A 105 3.17 -24.37 -9.02
N ARG A 106 2.03 -23.70 -9.26
CA ARG A 106 0.83 -23.78 -8.42
C ARG A 106 -0.49 -23.83 -9.17
N PHE A 107 -1.39 -24.65 -8.65
CA PHE A 107 -2.77 -24.76 -9.10
C PHE A 107 -3.72 -24.52 -7.93
N ILE A 108 -4.50 -23.44 -8.00
CA ILE A 108 -5.48 -23.05 -6.98
C ILE A 108 -6.87 -23.34 -7.53
N LEU A 109 -7.64 -24.19 -6.85
CA LEU A 109 -9.05 -24.44 -7.17
C LEU A 109 -9.93 -23.67 -6.19
N ILE A 110 -10.90 -22.93 -6.72
CA ILE A 110 -11.90 -22.19 -5.93
C ILE A 110 -13.25 -22.92 -6.04
N THR A 111 -13.73 -23.36 -4.89
CA THR A 111 -15.04 -23.98 -4.66
C THR A 111 -15.82 -23.22 -3.59
N ASP A 112 -17.03 -23.67 -3.26
CA ASP A 112 -17.88 -23.00 -2.27
C ASP A 112 -18.53 -23.97 -1.27
N LEU A 113 -19.29 -23.42 -0.32
CA LEU A 113 -19.90 -24.18 0.78
C LEU A 113 -20.89 -25.26 0.34
N ARG A 114 -21.40 -25.23 -0.90
CA ARG A 114 -22.38 -26.22 -1.39
C ARG A 114 -21.81 -27.63 -1.52
N VAL A 115 -20.50 -27.79 -1.37
CA VAL A 115 -19.84 -29.10 -1.26
C VAL A 115 -20.34 -29.88 -0.03
N PHE A 116 -20.77 -29.18 1.02
CA PHE A 116 -21.26 -29.79 2.25
C PHE A 116 -22.78 -30.01 2.20
N GLY A 117 -23.24 -31.15 2.72
CA GLY A 117 -24.65 -31.46 2.84
C GLY A 117 -25.30 -30.90 4.11
N ALA A 118 -26.63 -31.04 4.20
CA ALA A 118 -27.40 -30.69 5.39
C ALA A 118 -26.91 -31.45 6.64
N GLY A 119 -26.67 -30.71 7.72
CA GLY A 119 -26.22 -31.26 9.01
C GLY A 119 -24.70 -31.39 9.18
N GLN A 120 -23.91 -30.94 8.20
CA GLN A 120 -22.47 -30.80 8.34
C GLN A 120 -22.09 -29.50 9.08
N ASP A 121 -20.94 -29.51 9.76
CA ASP A 121 -20.46 -28.36 10.54
C ASP A 121 -19.71 -27.34 9.65
N GLY A 122 -19.22 -27.77 8.49
CA GLY A 122 -18.47 -26.94 7.54
C GLY A 122 -17.02 -26.70 7.96
N ARG A 123 -16.36 -27.69 8.58
CA ARG A 123 -14.94 -27.59 9.01
C ARG A 123 -13.98 -27.97 7.88
N GLU A 124 -12.79 -27.39 7.88
CA GLU A 124 -11.76 -27.65 6.85
C GLU A 124 -11.31 -29.12 6.80
N ASN A 125 -11.28 -29.79 7.96
CA ASN A 125 -10.92 -31.19 8.10
C ASN A 125 -12.11 -32.16 7.97
N GLU A 126 -13.32 -31.63 7.74
CA GLU A 126 -14.52 -32.43 7.58
C GLU A 126 -14.61 -32.97 6.15
N THR A 127 -14.91 -34.26 6.04
CA THR A 127 -15.18 -34.89 4.74
C THR A 127 -16.51 -34.36 4.20
N ALA A 128 -16.49 -33.83 2.99
CA ALA A 128 -17.70 -33.31 2.36
C ALA A 128 -18.64 -34.47 1.96
N LEU A 129 -19.92 -34.32 2.32
CA LEU A 129 -21.00 -35.27 2.01
C LEU A 129 -22.14 -34.50 1.34
N PRO A 130 -22.02 -34.14 0.05
CA PRO A 130 -23.00 -33.32 -0.63
C PRO A 130 -24.34 -34.03 -0.78
N ASP A 131 -25.42 -33.30 -0.56
CA ASP A 131 -26.82 -33.76 -0.70
C ASP A 131 -27.54 -33.13 -1.91
N THR A 132 -26.87 -32.21 -2.62
CA THR A 132 -27.38 -31.55 -3.83
C THR A 132 -26.60 -31.98 -5.07
N ALA A 133 -27.24 -31.94 -6.25
CA ALA A 133 -26.59 -32.22 -7.52
C ALA A 133 -25.39 -31.29 -7.78
N THR A 134 -25.53 -30.00 -7.43
CA THR A 134 -24.44 -29.02 -7.50
C THR A 134 -23.29 -29.38 -6.56
N GLY A 135 -23.60 -29.75 -5.31
CA GLY A 135 -22.60 -30.18 -4.33
C GLY A 135 -21.82 -31.41 -4.77
N ILE A 136 -22.48 -32.39 -5.42
CA ILE A 136 -21.83 -33.58 -5.98
C ILE A 136 -20.82 -33.18 -7.06
N LEU A 137 -21.18 -32.25 -7.95
CA LEU A 137 -20.27 -31.75 -8.98
C LEU A 137 -19.10 -30.95 -8.39
N ILE A 138 -19.31 -30.20 -7.31
CA ILE A 138 -18.24 -29.49 -6.60
C ILE A 138 -17.30 -30.48 -5.93
N ASN A 139 -17.83 -31.50 -5.24
CA ASN A 139 -17.00 -32.52 -4.62
C ASN A 139 -16.18 -33.29 -5.65
N ALA A 140 -16.76 -33.62 -6.81
CA ALA A 140 -16.03 -34.23 -7.92
C ALA A 140 -14.86 -33.34 -8.41
N ALA A 141 -15.02 -32.02 -8.47
CA ALA A 141 -13.94 -31.10 -8.82
C ALA A 141 -12.82 -31.08 -7.75
N GLU A 142 -13.20 -31.13 -6.48
CA GLU A 142 -12.22 -31.24 -5.38
C GLU A 142 -11.47 -32.57 -5.40
N GLU A 143 -12.12 -33.67 -5.78
CA GLU A 143 -11.48 -34.96 -5.99
C GLU A 143 -10.51 -34.94 -7.18
N VAL A 144 -10.90 -34.33 -8.30
CA VAL A 144 -10.00 -34.09 -9.46
C VAL A 144 -8.75 -33.32 -9.01
N LEU A 145 -8.88 -32.32 -8.13
CA LEU A 145 -7.72 -31.62 -7.58
C LEU A 145 -6.77 -32.53 -6.80
N ARG A 146 -7.32 -33.50 -6.06
CA ARG A 146 -6.54 -34.46 -5.25
C ARG A 146 -5.84 -35.53 -6.10
N CYS A 147 -6.30 -35.77 -7.33
CA CYS A 147 -5.69 -36.72 -8.25
C CYS A 147 -4.35 -36.27 -8.85
N VAL A 148 -3.89 -35.04 -8.58
CA VAL A 148 -2.57 -34.57 -9.03
C VAL A 148 -1.46 -35.38 -8.36
N GLU A 149 -0.52 -35.89 -9.17
CA GLU A 149 0.62 -36.63 -8.66
C GLU A 149 1.43 -35.81 -7.63
N PRO A 150 1.73 -36.37 -6.45
CA PRO A 150 2.50 -35.68 -5.43
C PRO A 150 3.86 -35.22 -5.97
N GLY A 151 4.10 -33.91 -5.96
CA GLY A 151 5.36 -33.30 -6.40
C GLY A 151 5.36 -32.74 -7.83
N ALA A 152 4.33 -33.01 -8.64
CA ALA A 152 4.23 -32.45 -10.00
C ALA A 152 3.93 -30.94 -10.00
N MET A 153 2.99 -30.50 -9.15
CA MET A 153 2.71 -29.10 -8.89
C MET A 153 2.07 -28.94 -7.50
N LYS A 154 2.17 -27.74 -6.90
CA LYS A 154 1.52 -27.49 -5.61
C LYS A 154 0.06 -27.16 -5.79
N THR A 155 -0.81 -27.91 -5.13
CA THR A 155 -2.26 -27.70 -5.16
C THR A 155 -2.76 -27.00 -3.90
N LEU A 156 -3.72 -26.10 -4.09
CA LEU A 156 -4.42 -25.40 -3.01
C LEU A 156 -5.91 -25.38 -3.31
N LEU A 157 -6.72 -25.89 -2.39
CA LEU A 157 -8.17 -25.84 -2.47
C LEU A 157 -8.67 -24.70 -1.59
N LEU A 158 -9.36 -23.74 -2.19
CA LEU A 158 -9.99 -22.62 -1.49
C LEU A 158 -11.51 -22.77 -1.56
N ARG A 159 -12.14 -22.99 -0.42
CA ARG A 159 -13.61 -22.92 -0.29
C ARG A 159 -13.99 -21.52 0.15
N VAL A 160 -14.76 -20.81 -0.65
CA VAL A 160 -15.18 -19.43 -0.38
C VAL A 160 -16.67 -19.36 -0.03
N THR A 161 -17.04 -18.36 0.77
CA THR A 161 -18.44 -17.94 0.89
C THR A 161 -18.88 -17.11 -0.32
N ASN A 162 -20.13 -16.60 -0.32
CA ASN A 162 -20.66 -15.79 -1.43
C ASN A 162 -19.75 -14.60 -1.74
N LEU A 163 -19.22 -14.56 -2.96
CA LEU A 163 -18.42 -13.43 -3.39
C LEU A 163 -19.29 -12.23 -3.78
N TYR A 164 -18.80 -11.02 -3.50
CA TYR A 164 -19.38 -9.79 -4.02
C TYR A 164 -18.32 -8.78 -4.47
N CYS A 165 -18.69 -7.92 -5.41
CA CYS A 165 -17.88 -6.80 -5.85
C CYS A 165 -18.80 -5.60 -6.16
N PRO A 166 -18.59 -4.42 -5.57
CA PRO A 166 -19.38 -3.22 -5.86
C PRO A 166 -19.36 -2.85 -7.35
N GLY A 167 -20.54 -2.57 -7.91
CA GLY A 167 -20.68 -2.10 -9.30
C GLY A 167 -20.69 -3.17 -10.39
N TYR A 168 -20.68 -4.47 -10.04
CA TYR A 168 -20.83 -5.58 -10.99
C TYR A 168 -22.14 -6.34 -10.78
N ASP A 169 -22.79 -6.74 -11.87
CA ASP A 169 -24.20 -7.14 -11.85
C ASP A 169 -24.47 -8.63 -11.56
N ASP A 170 -23.44 -9.42 -11.29
CA ASP A 170 -23.55 -10.88 -11.18
C ASP A 170 -23.41 -11.42 -9.74
N ALA A 171 -23.45 -10.51 -8.75
CA ALA A 171 -23.42 -10.84 -7.32
C ALA A 171 -24.83 -10.91 -6.70
N PHE A 172 -24.92 -11.46 -5.49
CA PHE A 172 -26.15 -11.50 -4.67
C PHE A 172 -26.89 -10.14 -4.61
N PHE A 173 -26.15 -9.06 -4.35
CA PHE A 173 -26.70 -7.71 -4.24
C PHE A 173 -27.26 -7.15 -5.55
N ALA A 174 -26.68 -7.55 -6.68
CA ALA A 174 -27.15 -7.14 -7.99
C ALA A 174 -28.41 -7.91 -8.40
N ARG A 175 -28.55 -9.18 -8.01
CA ARG A 175 -29.82 -9.91 -8.15
C ARG A 175 -30.96 -9.25 -7.36
N ALA A 176 -30.68 -8.80 -6.13
CA ALA A 176 -31.66 -8.03 -5.37
C ALA A 176 -32.09 -6.77 -6.13
N ARG A 177 -31.14 -6.03 -6.73
CA ARG A 177 -31.44 -4.86 -7.57
C ARG A 177 -32.27 -5.22 -8.82
N ARG A 178 -31.84 -6.22 -9.59
CA ARG A 178 -32.53 -6.69 -10.80
C ARG A 178 -33.96 -7.14 -10.50
N SER A 179 -34.19 -7.77 -9.34
CA SER A 179 -35.55 -8.16 -8.94
C SER A 179 -36.46 -6.94 -8.75
N VAL A 180 -35.94 -5.85 -8.18
CA VAL A 180 -36.66 -4.57 -8.06
C VAL A 180 -36.87 -3.93 -9.43
N GLU A 181 -35.84 -3.87 -10.27
CA GLU A 181 -35.92 -3.30 -11.64
C GLU A 181 -36.92 -4.05 -12.52
N ALA A 182 -37.00 -5.38 -12.37
CA ALA A 182 -37.90 -6.25 -13.12
C ALA A 182 -39.29 -6.41 -12.48
N ASN A 183 -39.56 -5.76 -11.34
CA ASN A 183 -40.78 -5.97 -10.52
C ASN A 183 -41.04 -7.45 -10.19
N GLN A 184 -40.00 -8.21 -9.89
CA GLN A 184 -40.05 -9.62 -9.50
C GLN A 184 -39.70 -9.77 -8.02
N THR A 185 -40.17 -10.86 -7.39
CA THR A 185 -39.77 -11.17 -6.02
C THR A 185 -38.35 -11.73 -5.99
N PHE A 186 -37.54 -11.26 -5.05
CA PHE A 186 -36.19 -11.74 -4.80
C PHE A 186 -36.27 -13.11 -4.10
N GLN A 187 -35.98 -14.17 -4.85
CA GLN A 187 -36.05 -15.54 -4.35
C GLN A 187 -34.73 -15.95 -3.67
N LEU A 188 -34.83 -16.44 -2.44
CA LEU A 188 -33.74 -16.97 -1.63
C LEU A 188 -34.00 -18.43 -1.29
N THR A 189 -33.00 -19.28 -1.48
CA THR A 189 -33.10 -20.72 -1.17
C THR A 189 -32.71 -20.97 0.28
N GLY A 190 -33.67 -20.92 1.19
CA GLY A 190 -33.49 -21.09 2.64
C GLY A 190 -34.68 -20.53 3.42
N GLN A 191 -34.55 -20.50 4.74
CA GLN A 191 -35.47 -19.84 5.67
C GLN A 191 -34.95 -18.45 6.08
N PRO A 192 -35.78 -17.56 6.66
CA PRO A 192 -35.34 -16.22 7.07
C PRO A 192 -34.14 -16.22 8.04
N ASP A 193 -34.06 -17.23 8.92
CA ASP A 193 -33.00 -17.44 9.91
C ASP A 193 -31.74 -18.11 9.34
N THR A 194 -31.75 -18.51 8.06
CA THR A 194 -30.59 -19.15 7.42
C THR A 194 -29.39 -18.23 7.44
N VAL A 195 -28.26 -18.74 7.92
CA VAL A 195 -27.01 -17.98 8.02
C VAL A 195 -26.38 -17.81 6.64
N CYS A 196 -25.90 -16.60 6.38
CA CYS A 196 -25.22 -16.19 5.16
C CYS A 196 -23.99 -15.35 5.52
N ASP A 197 -22.97 -15.45 4.67
CA ASP A 197 -21.76 -14.67 4.78
C ASP A 197 -21.33 -14.19 3.39
N PHE A 198 -20.67 -13.04 3.31
CA PHE A 198 -20.29 -12.40 2.05
C PHE A 198 -18.84 -11.94 2.10
N LEU A 199 -18.03 -12.43 1.15
CA LEU A 199 -16.62 -12.09 1.04
C LEU A 199 -16.37 -11.19 -0.18
N HIS A 200 -15.63 -10.11 0.03
CA HIS A 200 -15.30 -9.20 -1.06
C HIS A 200 -14.22 -9.79 -1.97
N VAL A 201 -14.36 -9.60 -3.28
CA VAL A 201 -13.42 -10.14 -4.29
C VAL A 201 -11.97 -9.62 -4.08
N ASP A 202 -11.79 -8.36 -3.67
CA ASP A 202 -10.46 -7.82 -3.30
C ASP A 202 -9.82 -8.53 -2.11
N ASP A 203 -10.61 -8.97 -1.11
CA ASP A 203 -10.07 -9.69 0.05
C ASP A 203 -9.63 -11.10 -0.35
N LEU A 204 -10.39 -11.76 -1.23
CA LEU A 204 -9.98 -13.02 -1.87
C LEU A 204 -8.70 -12.85 -2.69
N ALA A 205 -8.61 -11.78 -3.49
CA ALA A 205 -7.43 -11.44 -4.29
C ALA A 205 -6.18 -11.26 -3.42
N LEU A 206 -6.33 -10.56 -2.29
CA LEU A 206 -5.27 -10.40 -1.29
C LEU A 206 -4.83 -11.74 -0.71
N TYR A 207 -5.77 -12.63 -0.39
CA TYR A 207 -5.43 -13.96 0.09
C TYR A 207 -4.64 -14.73 -0.97
N ILE A 208 -5.10 -14.74 -2.22
CA ILE A 208 -4.43 -15.44 -3.32
C ILE A 208 -3.00 -14.93 -3.50
N ALA A 209 -2.77 -13.60 -3.49
CA ALA A 209 -1.42 -13.05 -3.57
C ALA A 209 -0.51 -13.56 -2.43
N LEU A 210 -1.00 -13.52 -1.18
CA LEU A 210 -0.26 -14.03 -0.02
C LEU A 210 0.00 -15.54 -0.11
N ALA A 211 -0.99 -16.31 -0.57
CA ALA A 211 -0.90 -17.74 -0.74
C ALA A 211 0.11 -18.10 -1.83
N LEU A 212 0.26 -17.27 -2.86
CA LEU A 212 1.27 -17.39 -3.93
C LEU A 212 2.69 -17.06 -3.43
N ASP A 213 2.86 -16.26 -2.39
CA ASP A 213 4.18 -15.99 -1.81
C ASP A 213 4.62 -17.02 -0.75
N GLN A 214 3.71 -17.46 0.13
CA GLN A 214 4.05 -18.27 1.31
C GLN A 214 4.15 -19.79 1.08
N LYS A 215 3.94 -20.27 -0.15
CA LYS A 215 3.97 -21.71 -0.50
C LYS A 215 2.94 -22.56 0.27
N SER A 216 1.78 -21.97 0.59
CA SER A 216 0.65 -22.65 1.24
C SER A 216 0.09 -23.79 0.37
N ALA A 217 -0.26 -24.92 0.99
CA ALA A 217 -0.85 -26.09 0.34
C ALA A 217 -1.92 -26.70 1.26
N GLY A 218 -2.91 -27.37 0.67
CA GLY A 218 -4.01 -28.02 1.40
C GLY A 218 -5.39 -27.41 1.12
N VAL A 219 -6.32 -27.60 2.06
CA VAL A 219 -7.70 -27.08 2.01
C VAL A 219 -7.81 -25.89 2.95
N VAL A 220 -8.37 -24.79 2.48
CA VAL A 220 -8.56 -23.56 3.25
C VAL A 220 -9.96 -23.01 3.03
N HIS A 221 -10.61 -22.61 4.12
CA HIS A 221 -11.89 -21.90 4.09
C HIS A 221 -11.66 -20.39 4.17
N LEU A 222 -12.27 -19.64 3.25
CA LEU A 222 -12.26 -18.18 3.25
C LEU A 222 -13.69 -17.66 3.42
N ALA A 223 -13.91 -17.03 4.55
CA ALA A 223 -15.15 -16.40 4.95
C ALA A 223 -14.82 -15.01 5.51
N TYR A 224 -15.77 -14.08 5.48
CA TYR A 224 -15.64 -12.84 6.24
C TYR A 224 -15.80 -13.13 7.74
N GLY A 225 -16.65 -14.11 8.08
CA GLY A 225 -16.73 -14.71 9.42
C GLY A 225 -17.77 -14.06 10.35
N GLU A 226 -18.66 -13.23 9.82
CA GLU A 226 -19.77 -12.66 10.59
C GLU A 226 -21.09 -13.37 10.21
N PRO A 227 -21.75 -14.05 11.16
CA PRO A 227 -22.95 -14.83 10.86
C PRO A 227 -24.16 -13.91 10.74
N PHE A 228 -24.52 -13.50 9.52
CA PHE A 228 -25.76 -12.78 9.26
C PHE A 228 -26.88 -13.74 8.87
N SER A 229 -28.13 -13.45 9.20
CA SER A 229 -29.27 -14.19 8.65
C SER A 229 -29.72 -13.59 7.32
N TYR A 230 -30.40 -14.38 6.47
CA TYR A 230 -31.02 -13.85 5.26
C TYR A 230 -32.04 -12.74 5.57
N GLU A 231 -32.81 -12.86 6.66
CA GLU A 231 -33.72 -11.81 7.12
C GLU A 231 -32.98 -10.51 7.40
N PHE A 232 -31.85 -10.58 8.11
CA PHE A 232 -31.02 -9.42 8.37
C PHE A 232 -30.48 -8.83 7.06
N ALA A 233 -29.98 -9.66 6.15
CA ALA A 233 -29.48 -9.22 4.85
C ALA A 233 -30.57 -8.48 4.05
N VAL A 234 -31.77 -9.06 3.95
CA VAL A 234 -32.92 -8.46 3.27
C VAL A 234 -33.34 -7.14 3.92
N SER A 235 -33.39 -7.07 5.26
CA SER A 235 -33.76 -5.83 5.97
C SER A 235 -32.81 -4.66 5.66
N LYS A 236 -31.51 -4.95 5.55
CA LYS A 236 -30.49 -3.95 5.18
C LYS A 236 -30.62 -3.58 3.71
N LEU A 237 -30.89 -4.54 2.84
CA LEU A 237 -31.13 -4.25 1.42
C LEU A 237 -32.39 -3.41 1.21
N GLN A 238 -33.46 -3.63 1.97
CA GLN A 238 -34.68 -2.81 1.93
C GLN A 238 -34.44 -1.35 2.33
N THR A 239 -33.41 -1.08 3.14
CA THR A 239 -32.99 0.29 3.47
C THR A 239 -32.44 1.02 2.23
N ALA A 240 -31.70 0.31 1.36
CA ALA A 240 -31.17 0.86 0.11
C ALA A 240 -32.14 0.73 -1.07
N LEU A 241 -33.00 -0.29 -1.06
CA LEU A 241 -33.97 -0.65 -2.10
C LEU A 241 -35.37 -0.83 -1.48
N PRO A 242 -36.13 0.25 -1.26
CA PRO A 242 -37.41 0.20 -0.53
C PRO A 242 -38.49 -0.68 -1.19
N ALA A 243 -38.39 -0.92 -2.50
CA ALA A 243 -39.33 -1.73 -3.27
C ALA A 243 -38.98 -3.24 -3.29
N LEU A 244 -37.92 -3.67 -2.57
CA LEU A 244 -37.47 -5.06 -2.54
C LEU A 244 -38.45 -5.95 -1.77
N GLN A 245 -39.01 -6.94 -2.46
CA GLN A 245 -39.83 -8.01 -1.88
C GLN A 245 -39.07 -9.34 -1.96
N ALA A 246 -38.85 -10.00 -0.82
CA ALA A 246 -38.14 -11.28 -0.77
C ALA A 246 -39.10 -12.46 -0.56
N THR A 247 -38.77 -13.61 -1.15
CA THR A 247 -39.48 -14.89 -0.94
C THR A 247 -38.47 -15.98 -0.61
N TYR A 248 -38.78 -16.76 0.43
CA TYR A 248 -37.92 -17.80 0.97
C TYR A 248 -38.41 -19.18 0.48
N LEU A 249 -37.52 -19.94 -0.15
CA LEU A 249 -37.78 -21.24 -0.77
C LEU A 249 -36.94 -22.32 -0.08
N GLY A 250 -37.57 -23.33 0.54
CA GLY A 250 -36.85 -24.53 1.03
C GLY A 250 -37.20 -24.96 2.45
N SER A 251 -36.77 -26.18 2.79
CA SER A 251 -36.97 -26.81 4.10
C SER A 251 -35.95 -26.33 5.14
N ALA A 252 -36.30 -26.43 6.43
CA ALA A 252 -35.58 -25.95 7.61
C ALA A 252 -34.23 -26.65 7.92
N ALA A 253 -33.60 -27.29 6.95
CA ALA A 253 -32.30 -27.91 7.15
C ALA A 253 -31.23 -26.81 7.35
N ALA A 254 -30.55 -26.84 8.50
CA ALA A 254 -29.46 -25.92 8.79
C ALA A 254 -28.37 -26.08 7.72
N ARG A 255 -28.12 -25.00 6.97
CA ARG A 255 -27.02 -24.96 6.00
C ARG A 255 -25.69 -24.81 6.74
N PRO A 256 -24.65 -25.54 6.31
CA PRO A 256 -23.31 -25.41 6.88
C PRO A 256 -22.75 -24.02 6.60
N THR A 257 -22.06 -23.47 7.59
CA THR A 257 -21.24 -22.26 7.45
C THR A 257 -19.78 -22.64 7.41
N LEU A 258 -18.97 -21.98 6.58
CA LEU A 258 -17.54 -22.23 6.56
C LEU A 258 -16.90 -21.81 7.89
N GLN A 259 -16.46 -22.78 8.67
CA GLN A 259 -15.68 -22.53 9.88
C GLN A 259 -14.22 -22.34 9.49
N CYS A 260 -13.75 -21.10 9.52
CA CYS A 260 -12.33 -20.79 9.35
C CYS A 260 -11.59 -21.14 10.66
N ALA A 261 -10.63 -22.05 10.60
CA ALA A 261 -9.77 -22.29 11.75
C ALA A 261 -8.92 -21.03 12.02
N ALA A 262 -8.99 -20.48 13.24
CA ALA A 262 -8.24 -19.29 13.66
C ALA A 262 -6.69 -19.44 13.56
N ALA A 263 -6.20 -20.66 13.30
CA ALA A 263 -4.79 -20.99 13.10
C ALA A 263 -4.40 -20.92 11.62
N LYS A 264 -4.17 -19.69 11.16
CA LYS A 264 -3.28 -19.26 10.09
C LYS A 264 -2.42 -20.39 9.45
N LEU A 265 -2.59 -20.60 8.15
CA LEU A 265 -1.54 -21.11 7.25
C LEU A 265 -0.37 -20.09 7.11
N GLY A 266 0.18 -19.60 8.23
CA GLY A 266 1.26 -18.60 8.23
C GLY A 266 0.88 -17.19 7.72
N THR A 267 -0.30 -17.01 7.13
CA THR A 267 -0.76 -15.73 6.58
C THR A 267 -1.55 -14.94 7.63
N ALA A 268 -1.13 -13.71 7.91
CA ALA A 268 -1.89 -12.77 8.74
C ALA A 268 -2.99 -12.08 7.93
N TRP A 269 -3.77 -12.88 7.18
CA TRP A 269 -4.87 -12.40 6.34
C TRP A 269 -6.10 -12.12 7.19
N ILE A 270 -6.68 -10.94 7.01
CA ILE A 270 -7.91 -10.48 7.67
C ILE A 270 -8.73 -9.78 6.59
N PRO A 271 -10.00 -10.17 6.39
CA PRO A 271 -10.88 -9.51 5.42
C PRO A 271 -11.15 -8.07 5.86
N ARG A 272 -11.06 -7.11 4.93
CA ARG A 272 -11.17 -5.67 5.22
C ARG A 272 -12.54 -5.10 4.85
N HIS A 273 -13.24 -5.73 3.91
CA HIS A 273 -14.42 -5.16 3.28
C HIS A 273 -15.70 -5.77 3.86
N ARG A 274 -16.47 -4.92 4.55
CA ARG A 274 -17.73 -5.30 5.18
C ARG A 274 -18.89 -4.81 4.33
N TRP A 275 -19.66 -5.75 3.78
CA TRP A 275 -20.73 -5.43 2.82
C TRP A 275 -21.79 -4.47 3.39
N VAL A 276 -22.08 -4.56 4.70
CA VAL A 276 -23.08 -3.69 5.37
C VAL A 276 -22.66 -2.22 5.36
N SER A 277 -21.38 -1.92 5.58
CA SER A 277 -20.87 -0.54 5.51
C SER A 277 -20.69 -0.05 4.07
N GLU A 278 -20.61 -0.97 3.13
CA GLU A 278 -20.37 -0.69 1.71
C GLU A 278 -21.65 -0.67 0.88
N LEU A 279 -22.83 -0.86 1.49
CA LEU A 279 -24.14 -0.83 0.81
C LEU A 279 -24.32 0.39 -0.09
N ASP A 280 -23.92 1.57 0.40
CA ASP A 280 -23.94 2.78 -0.40
C ASP A 280 -23.02 2.65 -1.60
N THR A 281 -21.78 2.20 -1.46
CA THR A 281 -20.86 2.02 -2.61
C THR A 281 -21.31 0.94 -3.59
N ILE A 282 -21.96 -0.14 -3.09
CA ILE A 282 -22.53 -1.23 -3.89
C ILE A 282 -23.61 -0.69 -4.83
N TYR A 283 -24.40 0.30 -4.40
CA TYR A 283 -25.47 0.91 -5.20
C TYR A 283 -25.15 2.31 -5.78
N ALA A 284 -24.16 3.04 -5.25
CA ALA A 284 -23.87 4.45 -5.58
C ALA A 284 -23.11 4.65 -6.88
N ARG A 285 -22.34 3.67 -7.35
CA ARG A 285 -21.70 3.77 -8.69
C ARG A 285 -22.71 3.78 -9.85
N THR A 286 -23.99 3.59 -9.57
CA THR A 286 -25.06 3.54 -10.58
C THR A 286 -26.05 4.70 -10.45
N SER A 287 -25.88 5.63 -9.50
CA SER A 287 -26.80 6.76 -9.26
C SER A 287 -26.36 8.09 -9.90
N LEU A 288 -25.44 8.07 -10.86
CA LEU A 288 -25.08 9.23 -11.69
C LEU A 288 -26.18 9.57 -12.73
N ALA A 289 -27.42 9.72 -12.27
CA ALA A 289 -28.52 10.24 -13.06
C ALA A 289 -29.58 10.91 -12.17
N GLN A 290 -29.21 11.80 -11.25
CA GLN A 290 -30.17 12.71 -10.59
C GLN A 290 -29.55 14.07 -10.24
N GLY A 291 -29.04 14.76 -11.26
CA GLY A 291 -28.72 16.19 -11.18
C GLY A 291 -29.92 17.04 -11.57
N LYS A 292 -30.75 17.48 -10.59
CA LYS A 292 -31.69 18.63 -10.73
C LYS A 292 -32.35 19.04 -9.39
N LEU A 293 -31.59 19.37 -8.35
CA LEU A 293 -32.16 20.00 -7.12
C LEU A 293 -31.36 21.18 -6.54
N THR A 294 -30.35 21.70 -7.26
CA THR A 294 -29.42 22.72 -6.72
C THR A 294 -29.71 24.18 -7.13
N LEU A 295 -30.71 24.46 -7.99
CA LEU A 295 -30.97 25.85 -8.41
C LEU A 295 -31.98 26.61 -7.51
N ARG A 296 -32.94 25.93 -6.86
CA ARG A 296 -33.95 26.59 -6.01
C ARG A 296 -33.46 27.02 -4.62
N ARG A 297 -32.34 26.46 -4.14
CA ARG A 297 -31.79 26.75 -2.80
C ARG A 297 -30.92 28.00 -2.73
N ARG A 298 -30.35 28.47 -3.85
CA ARG A 298 -29.46 29.64 -3.86
C ARG A 298 -30.20 30.99 -3.76
N PHE A 299 -31.40 31.10 -4.34
CA PHE A 299 -32.17 32.36 -4.28
C PHE A 299 -32.76 32.65 -2.89
N GLY A 300 -33.11 31.62 -2.11
CA GLY A 300 -33.64 31.79 -0.75
C GLY A 300 -32.58 32.17 0.30
N GLN A 301 -31.29 31.88 0.05
CA GLN A 301 -30.22 32.16 1.01
C GLN A 301 -29.69 33.59 0.92
N THR A 302 -29.76 34.23 -0.26
CA THR A 302 -29.27 35.60 -0.44
C THR A 302 -30.24 36.65 0.12
N LEU A 303 -31.56 36.39 0.04
CA LEU A 303 -32.58 37.27 0.60
C LEU A 303 -32.59 37.24 2.15
N ARG A 304 -32.35 36.06 2.73
CA ARG A 304 -32.33 35.82 4.19
C ARG A 304 -31.10 36.41 4.89
N ARG A 305 -29.99 36.62 4.16
CA ARG A 305 -28.76 37.24 4.67
C ARG A 305 -28.81 38.78 4.74
N LEU A 306 -29.65 39.42 3.93
CA LEU A 306 -29.75 40.89 3.87
C LEU A 306 -30.81 41.47 4.82
N PHE A 307 -31.86 40.71 5.18
CA PHE A 307 -32.98 41.18 6.03
C PHE A 307 -33.30 40.27 7.23
N GLY A 308 -32.42 39.32 7.59
CA GLY A 308 -32.75 38.19 8.45
C GLY A 308 -33.33 38.49 9.85
N SER A 309 -33.02 39.65 10.44
CA SER A 309 -33.55 40.06 11.76
C SER A 309 -34.79 40.95 11.69
N ALA A 310 -35.04 41.63 10.57
CA ALA A 310 -36.21 42.51 10.39
C ALA A 310 -37.35 41.84 9.62
N LEU A 311 -37.06 40.80 8.84
CA LEU A 311 -38.03 40.05 8.03
C LEU A 311 -39.23 39.54 8.85
N PRO A 312 -39.04 38.94 10.05
CA PRO A 312 -40.18 38.41 10.80
C PRO A 312 -41.13 39.50 11.31
N TRP A 313 -40.60 40.70 11.60
CA TRP A 313 -41.39 41.86 12.03
C TRP A 313 -42.17 42.48 10.87
N VAL A 314 -41.59 42.50 9.67
CA VAL A 314 -42.30 42.95 8.45
C VAL A 314 -43.40 41.97 8.07
N GLU A 315 -43.12 40.67 8.14
CA GLU A 315 -44.13 39.62 7.91
C GLU A 315 -45.24 39.68 8.96
N LEU A 316 -44.93 39.93 10.24
CA LEU A 316 -45.92 40.13 11.30
C LEU A 316 -46.93 41.22 10.96
N ILE A 317 -46.45 42.38 10.48
CA ILE A 317 -47.30 43.53 10.11
C ILE A 317 -48.08 43.23 8.82
N LEU A 318 -47.44 42.62 7.82
CA LEU A 318 -48.07 42.29 6.54
C LEU A 318 -49.20 41.27 6.70
N PHE A 319 -48.94 40.17 7.40
CA PHE A 319 -49.96 39.15 7.66
C PHE A 319 -51.07 39.64 8.58
N GLY A 320 -50.76 40.55 9.53
CA GLY A 320 -51.77 41.24 10.33
C GLY A 320 -52.69 42.14 9.49
N ALA A 321 -52.12 42.89 8.53
CA ALA A 321 -52.90 43.71 7.61
C ALA A 321 -53.76 42.86 6.66
N ILE A 322 -53.25 41.70 6.22
CA ILE A 322 -54.00 40.73 5.42
C ILE A 322 -55.16 40.13 6.24
N ALA A 323 -54.91 39.76 7.50
CA ALA A 323 -55.95 39.24 8.40
C ALA A 323 -57.07 40.27 8.65
N GLU A 324 -56.70 41.55 8.85
CA GLU A 324 -57.65 42.65 9.00
C GLU A 324 -58.40 42.98 7.69
N GLY A 325 -57.74 42.85 6.54
CA GLY A 325 -58.40 42.98 5.24
C GLY A 325 -59.44 41.88 5.00
N LEU A 326 -59.08 40.63 5.33
CA LEU A 326 -59.96 39.46 5.22
C LEU A 326 -61.13 39.51 6.21
N SER A 327 -60.90 39.99 7.44
CA SER A 327 -61.97 40.12 8.44
C SER A 327 -63.05 41.10 7.97
N ARG A 328 -62.66 42.30 7.50
CA ARG A 328 -63.59 43.34 7.03
C ARG A 328 -64.31 42.97 5.72
N LEU A 329 -63.65 42.24 4.82
CA LEU A 329 -64.26 41.76 3.58
C LEU A 329 -65.28 40.64 3.82
N SER A 330 -65.17 39.92 4.94
CA SER A 330 -66.02 38.76 5.26
C SER A 330 -67.27 39.13 6.06
N ASP A 331 -67.29 40.30 6.73
CA ASP A 331 -68.42 40.85 7.50
C ASP A 331 -69.80 40.87 6.79
N PRO A 332 -69.91 41.10 5.47
CA PRO A 332 -71.21 41.14 4.78
C PRO A 332 -71.86 39.76 4.55
N SER A 333 -71.11 38.66 4.71
CA SER A 333 -71.54 37.33 4.27
C SER A 333 -71.71 36.37 5.46
N ILE A 334 -72.95 35.87 5.64
CA ILE A 334 -73.34 35.05 6.81
C ILE A 334 -72.54 33.74 6.90
N ALA A 335 -72.05 33.21 5.77
CA ALA A 335 -71.29 31.95 5.71
C ALA A 335 -69.82 32.07 6.18
N PHE A 336 -69.20 33.26 6.09
CA PHE A 336 -67.79 33.45 6.43
C PHE A 336 -67.58 34.07 7.82
N ARG A 337 -68.67 34.45 8.52
CA ARG A 337 -68.63 35.03 9.88
C ARG A 337 -68.18 34.04 10.97
N THR A 338 -68.12 32.74 10.67
CA THR A 338 -67.70 31.68 11.60
C THR A 338 -66.19 31.40 11.59
N ILE A 339 -65.44 31.95 10.64
CA ILE A 339 -63.99 31.73 10.54
C ILE A 339 -63.24 32.87 11.22
N ASP A 340 -62.44 32.54 12.24
CA ASP A 340 -61.59 33.49 12.95
C ASP A 340 -60.22 33.62 12.25
N TYR A 341 -60.10 34.64 11.39
CA TYR A 341 -58.87 34.95 10.66
C TYR A 341 -57.73 35.43 11.58
N TRP A 342 -58.04 36.02 12.73
CA TRP A 342 -57.04 36.44 13.72
C TRP A 342 -56.42 35.24 14.42
N LEU A 343 -57.22 34.22 14.75
CA LEU A 343 -56.69 32.97 15.28
C LEU A 343 -55.73 32.29 14.29
N PHE A 344 -56.11 32.22 13.02
CA PHE A 344 -55.28 31.62 11.98
C PHE A 344 -53.94 32.36 11.81
N TYR A 345 -53.96 33.70 11.83
CA TYR A 345 -52.76 34.53 11.81
C TYR A 345 -51.80 34.20 12.96
N VAL A 346 -52.33 34.11 14.20
CA VAL A 346 -51.51 33.84 15.38
C VAL A 346 -50.88 32.44 15.33
N VAL A 347 -51.65 31.42 14.90
CA VAL A 347 -51.15 30.05 14.74
C VAL A 347 -50.05 29.99 13.68
N LEU A 348 -50.24 30.65 12.54
CA LEU A 348 -49.26 30.68 11.45
C LEU A 348 -47.95 31.34 11.90
N MET A 349 -48.04 32.50 12.56
CA MET A 349 -46.87 33.23 13.04
C MET A 349 -46.14 32.47 14.15
N GLY A 350 -46.87 31.87 15.09
CA GLY A 350 -46.28 31.04 16.15
C GLY A 350 -45.57 29.81 15.57
N TYR A 351 -46.17 29.12 14.59
CA TYR A 351 -45.58 27.94 13.97
C TYR A 351 -44.37 28.25 13.09
N MET A 352 -44.30 29.43 12.46
CA MET A 352 -43.21 29.79 11.55
C MET A 352 -42.01 30.42 12.25
N HIS A 353 -42.25 31.20 13.31
CA HIS A 353 -41.26 32.14 13.84
C HIS A 353 -40.96 31.98 15.34
N GLY A 354 -41.58 31.01 16.00
CA GLY A 354 -41.29 30.71 17.40
C GLY A 354 -42.03 31.59 18.41
N LYS A 355 -41.68 31.42 19.69
CA LYS A 355 -42.40 32.02 20.82
C LYS A 355 -42.47 33.56 20.84
N PRO A 356 -41.38 34.35 20.62
CA PRO A 356 -41.46 35.80 20.75
C PRO A 356 -42.39 36.43 19.70
N ILE A 357 -42.46 35.83 18.51
CA ILE A 357 -43.27 36.33 17.41
C ILE A 357 -44.71 35.81 17.50
N GLY A 358 -44.91 34.58 17.97
CA GLY A 358 -46.26 34.05 18.27
C GLY A 358 -46.98 34.85 19.37
N ILE A 359 -46.28 35.22 20.45
CA ILE A 359 -46.86 36.03 21.54
C ILE A 359 -47.18 37.46 21.07
N THR A 360 -46.29 38.08 20.31
CA THR A 360 -46.53 39.43 19.77
C THR A 360 -47.64 39.44 18.72
N ALA A 361 -47.76 38.41 17.89
CA ALA A 361 -48.92 38.22 17.01
C ALA A 361 -50.23 38.10 17.79
N GLY A 362 -50.22 37.36 18.91
CA GLY A 362 -51.37 37.29 19.82
C GLY A 362 -51.77 38.67 20.36
N LEU A 363 -50.81 39.50 20.78
CA LEU A 363 -51.07 40.87 21.24
C LEU A 363 -51.62 41.77 20.12
N VAL A 364 -51.10 41.65 18.90
CA VAL A 364 -51.60 42.40 17.74
C VAL A 364 -53.03 41.99 17.40
N ALA A 365 -53.35 40.70 17.45
CA ALA A 365 -54.71 40.18 17.25
C ALA A 365 -55.68 40.71 18.32
N CYS A 366 -55.24 40.81 19.58
CA CYS A 366 -56.03 41.41 20.66
C CYS A 366 -56.37 42.88 20.40
N VAL A 367 -55.40 43.67 19.91
CA VAL A 367 -55.61 45.08 19.56
C VAL A 367 -56.52 45.21 18.33
N GLY A 368 -56.34 44.35 17.31
CA GLY A 368 -57.19 44.32 16.12
C GLY A 368 -58.64 44.00 16.43
N TYR A 369 -58.87 42.97 17.26
CA TYR A 369 -60.21 42.59 17.72
C TYR A 369 -60.91 43.72 18.51
N GLY A 370 -60.19 44.38 19.42
CA GLY A 370 -60.70 45.52 20.18
C GLY A 370 -61.03 46.74 19.32
N ALA A 371 -60.23 47.01 18.27
CA ALA A 371 -60.47 48.09 17.33
C ALA A 371 -61.73 47.83 16.47
N GLY A 372 -61.93 46.60 16.00
CA GLY A 372 -63.14 46.19 15.30
C GLY A 372 -64.41 46.35 16.17
N TRP A 373 -64.29 46.02 17.46
CA TRP A 373 -65.37 46.19 18.43
C TRP A 373 -65.77 47.65 18.67
N ALA A 374 -64.77 48.54 18.79
CA ALA A 374 -65.02 49.98 18.98
C ALA A 374 -65.61 50.63 17.72
N LEU A 375 -65.17 50.21 16.52
CA LEU A 375 -65.71 50.68 15.24
C LEU A 375 -67.17 50.27 15.02
N ALA A 376 -67.62 49.18 15.64
CA ALA A 376 -69.02 48.74 15.66
C ALA A 376 -69.93 49.60 16.57
N GLY A 377 -69.37 50.61 17.26
CA GLY A 377 -70.13 51.55 18.10
C GLY A 377 -70.32 51.11 19.56
N ASN A 378 -69.62 50.06 20.00
CA ASN A 378 -69.71 49.54 21.37
C ASN A 378 -68.63 50.14 22.29
N ASP A 379 -68.98 50.40 23.55
CA ASP A 379 -68.02 50.83 24.56
C ASP A 379 -66.98 49.73 24.83
N LEU A 380 -65.69 50.11 24.81
CA LEU A 380 -64.57 49.19 25.05
C LEU A 380 -64.61 48.60 26.47
N TYR A 381 -65.20 49.31 27.43
CA TYR A 381 -65.45 48.81 28.79
C TYR A 381 -66.31 47.54 28.81
N LEU A 382 -67.27 47.44 27.89
CA LEU A 382 -68.18 46.29 27.80
C LEU A 382 -67.48 45.01 27.28
N LEU A 383 -66.36 45.15 26.57
CA LEU A 383 -65.58 44.04 26.01
C LEU A 383 -64.83 43.26 27.10
N LEU A 384 -64.32 43.95 28.14
CA LEU A 384 -63.63 43.31 29.26
C LEU A 384 -64.56 42.96 30.42
N TYR A 385 -65.71 43.62 30.54
CA TYR A 385 -66.65 43.39 31.64
C TYR A 385 -67.60 42.21 31.40
N ASN A 386 -68.01 41.97 30.14
CA ASN A 386 -68.87 40.84 29.83
C ASN A 386 -68.05 39.54 29.66
N ASN A 387 -68.43 38.50 30.40
CA ASN A 387 -67.71 37.22 30.45
C ASN A 387 -67.70 36.49 29.09
N ASP A 388 -68.65 36.79 28.19
CA ASP A 388 -68.76 36.13 26.89
C ASP A 388 -67.77 36.68 25.84
N ASN A 389 -67.22 37.89 26.05
CA ASN A 389 -66.46 38.62 25.03
C ASN A 389 -64.93 38.56 25.19
N TRP A 390 -64.41 38.13 26.35
CA TRP A 390 -62.95 38.06 26.59
C TRP A 390 -62.31 36.73 26.17
N LEU A 391 -63.11 35.68 25.93
CA LEU A 391 -62.64 34.34 25.57
C LEU A 391 -61.74 34.32 24.31
N PRO A 392 -62.07 35.03 23.20
CA PRO A 392 -61.20 35.09 22.03
C PRO A 392 -59.83 35.70 22.32
N LEU A 393 -59.78 36.72 23.19
CA LEU A 393 -58.55 37.40 23.61
C LEU A 393 -57.57 36.44 24.30
N ALA A 394 -58.09 35.60 25.20
CA ALA A 394 -57.31 34.58 25.89
C ALA A 394 -56.83 33.48 24.93
N MET A 395 -57.69 33.07 23.98
CA MET A 395 -57.37 32.04 23.00
C MET A 395 -56.23 32.46 22.05
N TYR A 396 -56.18 33.72 21.62
CA TYR A 396 -55.08 34.22 20.78
C TYR A 396 -53.73 34.14 21.51
N LEU A 397 -53.66 34.58 22.76
CA LEU A 397 -52.41 34.53 23.53
C LEU A 397 -51.96 33.09 23.82
N LEU A 398 -52.89 32.20 24.18
CA LEU A 398 -52.60 30.78 24.41
C LEU A 398 -52.14 30.06 23.15
N ALA A 399 -52.82 30.30 22.01
CA ALA A 399 -52.43 29.71 20.73
C ALA A 399 -51.04 30.20 20.30
N GLY A 400 -50.77 31.50 20.37
CA GLY A 400 -49.47 32.07 20.01
C GLY A 400 -48.32 31.51 20.86
N GLY A 401 -48.56 31.37 22.17
CA GLY A 401 -47.59 30.76 23.09
C GLY A 401 -47.36 29.27 22.86
N ALA A 402 -48.43 28.49 22.64
CA ALA A 402 -48.36 27.04 22.47
C ALA A 402 -47.68 26.63 21.15
N PHE A 403 -48.12 27.21 20.03
CA PHE A 403 -47.52 26.93 18.72
C PHE A 403 -46.09 27.49 18.60
N GLY A 404 -45.81 28.64 19.24
CA GLY A 404 -44.46 29.17 19.36
C GLY A 404 -43.52 28.25 20.15
N TYR A 405 -43.96 27.72 21.30
CA TYR A 405 -43.17 26.76 22.08
C TYR A 405 -42.92 25.45 21.33
N LEU A 406 -43.92 24.94 20.59
CA LEU A 406 -43.74 23.75 19.77
C LEU A 406 -42.67 23.98 18.70
N HIS A 407 -42.70 25.12 18.00
CA HIS A 407 -41.67 25.48 17.03
C HIS A 407 -40.27 25.46 17.67
N ASP A 408 -40.09 26.21 18.76
CA ASP A 408 -38.80 26.33 19.45
C ASP A 408 -38.28 24.94 19.91
N LYS A 409 -39.16 24.09 20.44
CA LYS A 409 -38.81 22.73 20.86
C LYS A 409 -38.36 21.85 19.69
N TYR A 410 -39.01 21.95 18.53
CA TYR A 410 -38.61 21.19 17.34
C TYR A 410 -37.29 21.69 16.76
N THR A 411 -37.05 23.00 16.77
CA THR A 411 -35.78 23.57 16.30
C THR A 411 -34.62 23.18 17.21
N ASP A 412 -34.80 23.23 18.54
CA ASP A 412 -33.76 22.85 19.51
C ASP A 412 -33.39 21.36 19.37
N ASN A 413 -34.39 20.48 19.21
CA ASN A 413 -34.16 19.05 18.98
C ASN A 413 -33.44 18.77 17.64
N LEU A 414 -33.72 19.57 16.61
CA LEU A 414 -33.03 19.44 15.32
C LEU A 414 -31.57 19.90 15.42
N GLU A 415 -31.29 20.95 16.19
CA GLU A 415 -29.93 21.43 16.41
C GLU A 415 -29.11 20.45 17.25
N SER A 416 -29.69 19.89 18.32
CA SER A 416 -29.00 18.89 19.15
C SER A 416 -28.65 17.62 18.37
N MET A 417 -29.58 17.10 17.54
CA MET A 417 -29.31 15.97 16.66
C MET A 417 -28.23 16.27 15.62
N ARG A 418 -28.14 17.51 15.11
CA ARG A 418 -27.08 17.91 14.19
C ARG A 418 -25.72 17.95 14.88
N MET A 419 -25.64 18.53 16.08
CA MET A 419 -24.41 18.55 16.87
C MET A 419 -23.93 17.13 17.19
N GLU A 420 -24.84 16.24 17.60
CA GLU A 420 -24.51 14.84 17.87
C GLU A 420 -23.96 14.14 16.61
N LYS A 421 -24.57 14.38 15.45
CA LYS A 421 -24.08 13.84 14.18
C LYS A 421 -22.68 14.34 13.85
N GLU A 422 -22.45 15.65 13.92
CA GLU A 422 -21.13 16.24 13.64
C GLU A 422 -20.04 15.66 14.56
N GLN A 423 -20.38 15.44 15.83
CA GLN A 423 -19.48 14.80 16.79
C GLN A 423 -19.16 13.35 16.41
N ARG A 424 -20.16 12.55 16.00
CA ARG A 424 -19.96 11.17 15.55
C ARG A 424 -19.15 11.06 14.26
N ASP A 425 -19.36 12.00 13.33
CA ASP A 425 -18.60 12.07 12.09
C ASP A 425 -17.11 12.37 12.39
N ALA A 426 -16.83 13.31 13.30
CA ALA A 426 -15.47 13.62 13.74
C ALA A 426 -14.79 12.45 14.47
N GLU A 427 -15.51 11.72 15.33
CA GLU A 427 -14.99 10.52 16.01
C GLU A 427 -14.64 9.42 14.99
N THR A 428 -15.49 9.23 13.99
CA THR A 428 -15.26 8.27 12.91
C THR A 428 -14.02 8.63 12.09
N GLU A 429 -13.86 9.91 11.73
CA GLU A 429 -12.69 10.41 11.02
C GLU A 429 -11.39 10.20 11.81
N PHE A 430 -11.43 10.45 13.12
CA PHE A 430 -10.30 10.22 14.02
C PHE A 430 -9.90 8.73 14.05
N ILE A 431 -10.87 7.82 14.23
CA ILE A 431 -10.62 6.37 14.25
C ILE A 431 -10.04 5.90 12.92
N GLN A 432 -10.56 6.37 11.78
CA GLN A 432 -10.01 6.03 10.47
C GLN A 432 -8.56 6.50 10.30
N THR A 433 -8.23 7.68 10.82
CA THR A 433 -6.86 8.23 10.77
C THR A 433 -5.91 7.37 11.60
N MET A 434 -6.29 7.00 12.83
CA MET A 434 -5.52 6.10 13.69
C MET A 434 -5.31 4.74 13.04
N TYR A 435 -6.35 4.16 12.43
CA TYR A 435 -6.24 2.88 11.72
C TYR A 435 -5.24 2.94 10.57
N ARG A 436 -5.28 4.01 9.75
CA ARG A 436 -4.32 4.21 8.65
C ARG A 436 -2.88 4.31 9.14
N GLN A 437 -2.64 5.00 10.26
CA GLN A 437 -1.30 5.06 10.86
C GLN A 437 -0.83 3.69 11.33
N VAL A 438 -1.68 2.92 12.01
CA VAL A 438 -1.34 1.56 12.46
C VAL A 438 -1.07 0.60 11.30
N ASP A 439 -1.83 0.69 10.19
CA ASP A 439 -1.56 -0.11 8.99
C ASP A 439 -0.21 0.27 8.36
N ALA A 440 0.10 1.57 8.27
CA ALA A 440 1.38 2.05 7.75
C ALA A 440 2.58 1.57 8.61
N ASP A 441 2.46 1.67 9.94
CA ASP A 441 3.49 1.19 10.87
C ASP A 441 3.67 -0.33 10.75
N ARG A 442 2.57 -1.07 10.68
CA ARG A 442 2.61 -2.52 10.48
C ARG A 442 3.28 -2.88 9.15
N SER A 443 2.95 -2.21 8.05
CA SER A 443 3.56 -2.43 6.75
C SER A 443 5.07 -2.14 6.77
N SER A 444 5.49 -1.05 7.41
CA SER A 444 6.90 -0.71 7.59
C SER A 444 7.65 -1.79 8.37
N LEU A 445 7.09 -2.26 9.49
CA LEU A 445 7.66 -3.36 10.27
C LEU A 445 7.72 -4.67 9.48
N GLN A 446 6.67 -4.98 8.71
CA GLN A 446 6.66 -6.16 7.84
C GLN A 446 7.74 -6.08 6.76
N GLU A 447 7.94 -4.92 6.13
CA GLU A 447 8.99 -4.71 5.15
C GLU A 447 10.38 -4.88 5.77
N GLN A 448 10.58 -4.35 6.98
CA GLN A 448 11.83 -4.55 7.75
C GLN A 448 12.09 -6.04 8.02
N VAL A 449 11.07 -6.80 8.44
CA VAL A 449 11.18 -8.25 8.71
C VAL A 449 11.44 -9.04 7.42
N MET A 450 10.75 -8.70 6.32
CA MET A 450 10.95 -9.35 5.02
C MET A 450 12.37 -9.12 4.49
N ARG A 451 12.90 -7.89 4.60
CA ARG A 451 14.29 -7.57 4.25
C ARG A 451 15.31 -8.33 5.11
N PHE A 452 14.97 -8.67 6.34
CA PHE A 452 15.84 -9.47 7.22
C PHE A 452 15.97 -10.93 6.75
N ARG A 453 14.94 -11.51 6.10
CA ARG A 453 14.99 -12.91 5.65
C ARG A 453 15.85 -13.11 4.38
N ASP A 454 15.96 -12.09 3.53
CA ASP A 454 16.88 -12.04 2.38
C ASP A 454 18.34 -11.68 2.76
N SER A 455 18.58 -11.31 4.03
CA SER A 455 19.91 -10.86 4.49
C SER A 455 20.98 -11.93 4.33
N TYR A 456 20.67 -13.22 4.52
CA TYR A 456 21.66 -14.30 4.39
C TYR A 456 22.14 -14.48 2.95
N GLY A 457 21.23 -14.43 1.97
CA GLY A 457 21.59 -14.50 0.55
C GLY A 457 22.41 -13.30 0.12
N ARG A 458 22.05 -12.10 0.61
CA ARG A 458 22.79 -10.87 0.30
C ARG A 458 24.18 -10.83 0.96
N ILE A 459 24.30 -11.28 2.22
CA ILE A 459 25.60 -11.44 2.90
C ILE A 459 26.47 -12.44 2.14
N TYR A 460 25.92 -13.58 1.70
CA TYR A 460 26.66 -14.56 0.91
C TYR A 460 27.19 -13.95 -0.40
N ALA A 461 26.33 -13.25 -1.15
CA ALA A 461 26.72 -12.56 -2.38
C ALA A 461 27.86 -11.55 -2.13
N ILE A 462 27.74 -10.72 -1.07
CA ILE A 462 28.79 -9.78 -0.67
C ILE A 462 30.10 -10.51 -0.36
N THR A 463 30.05 -11.59 0.43
CA THR A 463 31.25 -12.35 0.77
C THR A 463 31.90 -12.98 -0.46
N GLN A 464 31.09 -13.44 -1.42
CA GLN A 464 31.58 -14.03 -2.67
C GLN A 464 32.23 -12.96 -3.57
N GLU A 465 31.64 -11.78 -3.67
CA GLU A 465 32.20 -10.66 -4.45
C GLU A 465 33.51 -10.11 -3.86
N LEU A 466 33.64 -10.19 -2.53
CA LEU A 466 34.85 -9.83 -1.80
C LEU A 466 35.88 -10.98 -1.74
N ASP A 467 35.56 -12.19 -2.21
CA ASP A 467 36.45 -13.35 -2.15
C ASP A 467 37.50 -13.32 -3.28
N THR A 468 38.45 -12.40 -3.14
CA THR A 468 39.56 -12.25 -4.08
C THR A 468 40.89 -12.25 -3.33
N LEU A 469 41.96 -12.72 -3.99
CA LEU A 469 43.29 -12.83 -3.41
C LEU A 469 44.18 -11.61 -3.67
N GLN A 470 43.68 -10.61 -4.41
CA GLN A 470 44.40 -9.37 -4.71
C GLN A 470 43.86 -8.21 -3.86
N PRO A 471 44.68 -7.56 -3.02
CA PRO A 471 44.23 -6.46 -2.16
C PRO A 471 43.55 -5.31 -2.92
N GLU A 472 44.08 -4.93 -4.08
CA GLU A 472 43.52 -3.86 -4.92
C GLU A 472 42.12 -4.21 -5.44
N GLN A 473 41.90 -5.49 -5.79
CA GLN A 473 40.60 -5.96 -6.25
C GLN A 473 39.59 -5.95 -5.10
N VAL A 474 40.01 -6.28 -3.87
CA VAL A 474 39.14 -6.18 -2.68
C VAL A 474 38.66 -4.73 -2.49
N PHE A 475 39.54 -3.72 -2.65
CA PHE A 475 39.13 -2.31 -2.57
C PHE A 475 38.08 -1.94 -3.62
N LEU A 476 38.25 -2.41 -4.86
CA LEU A 476 37.30 -2.15 -5.95
C LEU A 476 35.96 -2.83 -5.72
N SER A 477 35.97 -4.14 -5.43
CA SER A 477 34.75 -4.90 -5.10
C SER A 477 34.03 -4.31 -3.88
N THR A 478 34.78 -3.79 -2.90
CA THR A 478 34.18 -3.12 -1.74
C THR A 478 33.45 -1.83 -2.10
N LEU A 479 33.99 -1.05 -3.03
CA LEU A 479 33.31 0.15 -3.52
C LEU A 479 31.94 -0.22 -4.09
N ASP A 480 31.89 -1.21 -4.99
CA ASP A 480 30.65 -1.67 -5.62
C ASP A 480 29.64 -2.21 -4.59
N VAL A 481 30.11 -3.05 -3.65
CA VAL A 481 29.28 -3.58 -2.55
C VAL A 481 28.70 -2.47 -1.68
N LEU A 482 29.52 -1.49 -1.29
CA LEU A 482 29.04 -0.40 -0.43
C LEU A 482 28.07 0.52 -1.17
N GLU A 483 28.32 0.81 -2.46
CA GLU A 483 27.41 1.61 -3.26
C GLU A 483 26.04 0.93 -3.39
N ASP A 484 26.00 -0.38 -3.60
CA ASP A 484 24.75 -1.15 -3.69
C ASP A 484 24.05 -1.31 -2.33
N VAL A 485 24.76 -1.74 -1.29
CA VAL A 485 24.16 -2.04 0.02
C VAL A 485 23.70 -0.77 0.73
N MET A 486 24.50 0.31 0.65
CA MET A 486 24.14 1.60 1.27
C MET A 486 23.26 2.46 0.35
N GLN A 487 23.08 2.06 -0.91
CA GLN A 487 22.41 2.83 -1.96
C GLN A 487 22.90 4.28 -1.99
N ASN A 488 24.22 4.43 -1.97
CA ASN A 488 24.88 5.71 -1.82
C ASN A 488 26.13 5.77 -2.70
N ARG A 489 26.28 6.84 -3.48
CA ARG A 489 27.41 7.03 -4.42
C ARG A 489 28.47 8.02 -3.90
N SER A 490 28.66 8.05 -2.59
CA SER A 490 29.56 8.94 -1.86
C SER A 490 30.50 8.13 -0.97
N VAL A 491 31.05 7.04 -1.50
CA VAL A 491 31.95 6.12 -0.81
C VAL A 491 33.39 6.41 -1.20
N ALA A 492 34.31 6.39 -0.24
CA ALA A 492 35.75 6.53 -0.45
C ALA A 492 36.52 5.52 0.42
N LEU A 493 37.51 4.85 -0.17
CA LEU A 493 38.36 3.90 0.53
C LEU A 493 39.81 4.38 0.54
N TYR A 494 40.40 4.31 1.72
CA TYR A 494 41.76 4.72 1.99
C TYR A 494 42.59 3.55 2.51
N SER A 495 43.86 3.49 2.12
CA SER A 495 44.85 2.57 2.65
C SER A 495 45.76 3.29 3.63
N CYS A 496 46.20 2.57 4.66
CA CYS A 496 47.13 3.06 5.66
C CYS A 496 48.37 2.16 5.70
N ALA A 497 49.55 2.78 5.73
CA ALA A 497 50.80 2.04 5.92
C ALA A 497 51.04 1.76 7.43
N PRO A 498 51.73 0.66 7.79
CA PRO A 498 51.87 0.20 9.18
C PRO A 498 52.45 1.23 10.18
N ASP A 499 53.23 2.20 9.72
CA ASP A 499 53.93 3.20 10.55
C ASP A 499 53.61 4.66 10.14
N SER A 500 52.52 4.89 9.42
CA SER A 500 52.12 6.21 8.91
C SER A 500 50.88 6.73 9.64
N SER A 501 50.88 8.00 10.06
CA SER A 501 49.66 8.69 10.54
C SER A 501 48.73 9.13 9.39
N PHE A 502 49.14 8.91 8.15
CA PHE A 502 48.38 9.29 6.96
C PHE A 502 47.62 8.11 6.37
N VAL A 503 46.36 8.35 6.06
CA VAL A 503 45.52 7.51 5.19
C VAL A 503 45.52 8.08 3.77
N ARG A 504 45.66 7.22 2.77
CA ARG A 504 45.79 7.61 1.35
C ARG A 504 44.67 7.01 0.52
N LEU A 505 44.06 7.83 -0.33
CA LEU A 505 42.92 7.42 -1.15
C LEU A 505 43.34 6.35 -2.17
N VAL A 506 42.58 5.26 -2.26
CA VAL A 506 42.80 4.19 -3.25
C VAL A 506 41.72 4.28 -4.32
N VAL A 507 40.45 4.22 -3.91
CA VAL A 507 39.27 4.29 -4.78
C VAL A 507 38.20 5.20 -4.18
N HIS A 508 37.38 5.78 -5.05
CA HIS A 508 36.22 6.58 -4.67
C HIS A 508 35.07 6.40 -5.66
N SER A 509 33.86 6.72 -5.20
CA SER A 509 32.67 6.79 -6.05
C SER A 509 32.83 7.82 -7.16
N ARG A 510 32.23 7.53 -8.32
CA ARG A 510 32.29 8.38 -9.52
C ARG A 510 31.74 9.79 -9.32
N ALA A 511 30.81 9.96 -8.37
CA ALA A 511 30.17 11.25 -8.11
C ALA A 511 31.07 12.21 -7.30
N MET A 512 32.23 11.74 -6.81
CA MET A 512 33.10 12.49 -5.92
C MET A 512 34.48 12.74 -6.51
N ASP A 513 34.65 13.86 -7.22
CA ASP A 513 35.94 14.26 -7.81
C ASP A 513 36.81 15.12 -6.86
N ALA A 514 36.23 15.71 -5.81
CA ALA A 514 36.88 16.70 -4.94
C ALA A 514 37.22 16.16 -3.54
N LEU A 515 37.83 14.97 -3.46
CA LEU A 515 38.23 14.34 -2.19
C LEU A 515 39.71 14.58 -1.85
N PRO A 516 40.06 14.66 -0.55
CA PRO A 516 41.46 14.71 -0.14
C PRO A 516 42.16 13.37 -0.49
N ARG A 517 43.22 13.44 -1.30
CA ARG A 517 44.01 12.24 -1.70
C ARG A 517 44.82 11.64 -0.56
N SER A 518 45.07 12.43 0.49
CA SER A 518 45.77 12.02 1.71
C SER A 518 45.17 12.79 2.88
N MET A 519 44.92 12.13 4.00
CA MET A 519 44.41 12.76 5.23
C MET A 519 45.30 12.35 6.41
N ASP A 520 45.58 13.29 7.32
CA ASP A 520 46.28 13.00 8.58
C ASP A 520 45.26 12.64 9.65
N MET A 521 45.37 11.45 10.24
CA MET A 521 44.46 10.99 11.29
C MET A 521 44.40 11.95 12.49
N ARG A 522 45.48 12.71 12.74
CA ARG A 522 45.58 13.65 13.87
C ARG A 522 44.70 14.89 13.72
N GLU A 523 44.33 15.24 12.49
CA GLU A 523 43.46 16.39 12.20
C GLU A 523 41.97 16.07 12.46
N TYR A 524 41.63 14.79 12.72
CA TYR A 524 40.26 14.31 12.92
C TYR A 524 40.04 13.73 14.33
N PRO A 525 40.07 14.55 15.41
CA PRO A 525 39.98 14.07 16.79
C PRO A 525 38.69 13.31 17.10
N LEU A 526 37.56 13.65 16.46
CA LEU A 526 36.28 12.95 16.68
C LEU A 526 36.32 11.50 16.19
N MET A 527 37.22 11.18 15.26
CA MET A 527 37.42 9.85 14.70
C MET A 527 38.50 9.04 15.42
N ASN A 528 39.13 9.59 16.47
CA ASN A 528 40.24 8.93 17.16
C ASN A 528 39.85 7.58 17.79
N ARG A 529 38.63 7.47 18.32
CA ARG A 529 38.09 6.18 18.79
C ARG A 529 38.01 5.16 17.67
N MET A 530 37.56 5.58 16.50
CA MET A 530 37.48 4.70 15.32
C MET A 530 38.86 4.16 14.92
N PHE A 531 39.90 5.00 14.90
CA PHE A 531 41.27 4.55 14.59
C PHE A 531 41.89 3.64 15.66
N THR A 532 41.50 3.77 16.94
CA THR A 532 42.12 3.04 18.05
C THR A 532 41.35 1.79 18.45
N THR A 533 40.02 1.86 18.58
CA THR A 533 39.15 0.76 19.01
C THR A 533 38.48 0.03 17.86
N GLY A 534 38.39 0.65 16.67
CA GLY A 534 37.69 0.09 15.52
C GLY A 534 36.18 0.30 15.55
N GLU A 535 35.68 1.07 16.51
CA GLU A 535 34.28 1.49 16.55
C GLU A 535 33.96 2.37 15.34
N ILE A 536 32.75 2.25 14.80
CA ILE A 536 32.33 3.10 13.68
C ILE A 536 32.08 4.51 14.18
N PHE A 537 32.60 5.46 13.42
CA PHE A 537 32.27 6.85 13.58
C PHE A 537 30.99 7.18 12.81
N ALA A 538 30.06 7.86 13.47
CA ALA A 538 28.85 8.43 12.86
C ALA A 538 28.80 9.92 13.22
N ASN A 539 28.68 10.78 12.20
CA ASN A 539 28.67 12.23 12.38
C ASN A 539 27.29 12.73 12.83
N THR A 540 26.92 12.47 14.07
CA THR A 540 25.63 12.89 14.65
C THR A 540 25.53 14.39 14.86
N GLN A 541 26.67 15.09 14.94
CA GLN A 541 26.75 16.54 15.14
C GLN A 541 26.80 17.33 13.81
N LEU A 542 26.86 16.63 12.66
CA LEU A 542 26.96 17.21 11.32
C LEU A 542 28.15 18.17 11.15
N GLU A 543 29.28 17.84 11.78
CA GLU A 543 30.50 18.64 11.74
C GLU A 543 31.04 18.73 10.30
N PRO A 544 31.28 19.94 9.76
CA PRO A 544 31.81 20.12 8.41
C PRO A 544 33.19 19.49 8.24
N GLY A 545 33.43 18.87 7.09
CA GLY A 545 34.71 18.22 6.78
C GLY A 545 34.87 16.81 7.36
N TYR A 546 33.88 16.30 8.10
CA TYR A 546 33.83 14.90 8.54
C TYR A 546 32.88 14.07 7.67
N PRO A 547 33.22 12.80 7.38
CA PRO A 547 32.30 11.89 6.71
C PRO A 547 31.08 11.56 7.59
N ALA A 548 29.92 11.34 6.98
CA ALA A 548 28.70 10.92 7.67
C ALA A 548 28.89 9.60 8.44
N PHE A 549 29.52 8.60 7.81
CA PHE A 549 29.94 7.35 8.45
C PHE A 549 31.38 7.01 8.10
N CYS A 550 32.14 6.48 9.06
CA CYS A 550 33.50 6.03 8.81
C CYS A 550 33.87 4.79 9.65
N ALA A 551 34.60 3.86 9.03
CA ALA A 551 35.08 2.64 9.66
C ALA A 551 36.58 2.46 9.41
N ALA A 552 37.34 2.08 10.45
CA ALA A 552 38.72 1.63 10.32
C ALA A 552 38.74 0.11 10.25
N LEU A 553 39.54 -0.39 9.31
CA LEU A 553 39.85 -1.81 9.21
C LEU A 553 41.16 -2.02 9.96
N LEU A 554 41.08 -2.70 11.10
CA LEU A 554 42.21 -2.96 11.98
C LEU A 554 42.77 -4.37 11.77
N GLN A 555 44.09 -4.50 11.77
CA GLN A 555 44.83 -5.75 11.86
C GLN A 555 45.85 -5.63 13.00
N GLU A 556 45.81 -6.55 13.97
CA GLU A 556 46.71 -6.54 15.15
C GLU A 556 46.76 -5.19 15.90
N GLY A 557 45.64 -4.48 15.97
CA GLY A 557 45.53 -3.18 16.63
C GLY A 557 46.04 -1.99 15.81
N ARG A 558 46.45 -2.18 14.54
CA ARG A 558 46.85 -1.10 13.62
C ARG A 558 45.84 -0.93 12.50
N THR A 559 45.56 0.31 12.10
CA THR A 559 44.68 0.59 10.96
C THR A 559 45.40 0.27 9.66
N ILE A 560 44.85 -0.64 8.85
CA ILE A 560 45.37 -1.00 7.52
C ILE A 560 44.60 -0.30 6.39
N ALA A 561 43.34 0.04 6.63
CA ALA A 561 42.48 0.74 5.70
C ALA A 561 41.35 1.48 6.42
N MET A 562 40.72 2.41 5.72
CA MET A 562 39.60 3.20 6.21
C MET A 562 38.54 3.32 5.12
N ILE A 563 37.28 3.16 5.49
CA ILE A 563 36.12 3.30 4.61
C ILE A 563 35.33 4.52 5.10
N ALA A 564 35.06 5.47 4.21
CA ALA A 564 34.33 6.70 4.52
C ALA A 564 33.13 6.89 3.57
N LEU A 565 31.96 7.19 4.15
CA LEU A 565 30.78 7.67 3.43
C LEU A 565 30.62 9.15 3.74
N TRP A 566 30.75 10.00 2.72
CA TRP A 566 30.78 11.44 2.91
C TRP A 566 29.39 12.06 2.96
N ASP A 567 28.61 11.88 1.90
CA ASP A 567 27.30 12.48 1.74
C ASP A 567 26.20 11.42 1.87
N VAL A 568 25.53 11.38 3.02
CA VAL A 568 24.40 10.48 3.30
C VAL A 568 23.18 11.34 3.65
N PRO A 569 22.06 11.21 2.90
CA PRO A 569 20.84 11.95 3.19
C PRO A 569 20.41 11.78 4.65
N PHE A 570 19.91 12.85 5.28
CA PHE A 570 19.56 12.83 6.71
C PHE A 570 18.58 11.70 7.07
N GLU A 571 17.59 11.45 6.22
CA GLU A 571 16.61 10.35 6.34
C GLU A 571 17.27 8.96 6.40
N GLN A 572 18.50 8.84 5.86
CA GLN A 572 19.31 7.63 5.81
C GLN A 572 20.35 7.58 6.94
N GLN A 573 20.45 8.59 7.81
CA GLN A 573 21.35 8.56 8.96
C GLN A 573 20.69 7.85 10.16
N THR A 574 20.29 6.59 9.97
CA THR A 574 19.59 5.79 10.98
C THR A 574 20.54 4.79 11.65
N LEU A 575 20.19 4.36 12.87
CA LEU A 575 20.92 3.31 13.59
C LEU A 575 20.97 2.00 12.77
N TYR A 576 19.90 1.69 12.04
CA TYR A 576 19.87 0.54 11.14
C TYR A 576 20.97 0.61 10.07
N ARG A 577 21.13 1.76 9.40
CA ARG A 577 22.16 1.95 8.37
C ARG A 577 23.57 1.98 8.96
N GLN A 578 23.75 2.55 10.15
CA GLN A 578 25.01 2.45 10.89
C GLN A 578 25.38 0.99 11.19
N ASN A 579 24.43 0.18 11.66
CA ASN A 579 24.65 -1.25 11.93
C ASN A 579 24.94 -2.03 10.64
N LEU A 580 24.22 -1.74 9.55
CA LEU A 580 24.47 -2.36 8.25
C LEU A 580 25.89 -2.05 7.74
N PHE A 581 26.30 -0.78 7.81
CA PHE A 581 27.66 -0.36 7.47
C PHE A 581 28.72 -1.08 8.31
N SER A 582 28.42 -1.34 9.60
CA SER A 582 29.28 -2.13 10.49
C SER A 582 29.50 -3.55 10.04
N VAL A 583 28.42 -4.25 9.72
CA VAL A 583 28.48 -5.63 9.26
C VAL A 583 29.27 -5.72 7.96
N VAL A 584 28.99 -4.85 6.98
CA VAL A 584 29.70 -4.84 5.69
C VAL A 584 31.19 -4.52 5.89
N SER A 585 31.53 -3.50 6.68
CA SER A 585 32.92 -3.16 6.99
C SER A 585 33.67 -4.31 7.66
N GLY A 586 32.98 -5.09 8.51
CA GLY A 586 33.52 -6.31 9.12
C GLY A 586 33.84 -7.42 8.10
N LEU A 587 32.96 -7.62 7.11
CA LEU A 587 33.19 -8.56 6.00
C LEU A 587 34.37 -8.14 5.14
N VAL A 588 34.45 -6.84 4.81
CA VAL A 588 35.56 -6.25 4.06
C VAL A 588 36.88 -6.42 4.81
N ARG A 589 36.90 -6.15 6.12
CA ARG A 589 38.09 -6.37 6.96
C ARG A 589 38.59 -7.81 6.82
N SER A 590 37.69 -8.79 6.95
CA SER A 590 38.03 -10.21 6.83
C SER A 590 38.61 -10.57 5.45
N ALA A 591 38.00 -10.05 4.38
CA ALA A 591 38.49 -10.24 3.01
C ALA A 591 39.86 -9.60 2.78
N LEU A 592 40.03 -8.35 3.22
CA LEU A 592 41.28 -7.61 3.05
C LEU A 592 42.42 -8.23 3.86
N THR A 593 42.19 -8.61 5.13
CA THR A 593 43.21 -9.31 5.94
C THR A 593 43.62 -10.64 5.28
N ARG A 594 42.67 -11.41 4.74
CA ARG A 594 42.96 -12.65 4.03
C ARG A 594 43.81 -12.40 2.78
N ALA A 595 43.43 -11.42 1.95
CA ALA A 595 44.18 -11.04 0.76
C ALA A 595 45.60 -10.56 1.09
N LEU A 596 45.76 -9.69 2.09
CA LEU A 596 47.08 -9.20 2.54
C LEU A 596 47.97 -10.33 3.06
N ASN A 597 47.43 -11.24 3.87
CA ASN A 597 48.18 -12.37 4.41
C ASN A 597 48.63 -13.33 3.29
N TYR A 598 47.77 -13.60 2.31
CA TYR A 598 48.12 -14.40 1.14
C TYR A 598 49.22 -13.73 0.31
N PHE A 599 49.06 -12.43 0.02
CA PHE A 599 50.00 -11.66 -0.79
C PHE A 599 51.37 -11.51 -0.11
N GLY A 600 51.43 -11.43 1.22
CA GLY A 600 52.67 -11.37 1.99
C GLY A 600 53.37 -12.71 2.22
N SER A 601 52.67 -13.85 2.12
CA SER A 601 53.23 -15.18 2.43
C SER A 601 53.64 -16.00 1.21
N ALA A 602 53.22 -15.59 0.00
CA ALA A 602 53.50 -16.33 -1.22
C ALA A 602 54.91 -16.00 -1.77
N GLN A 603 55.77 -17.01 -1.86
CA GLN A 603 57.17 -16.87 -2.32
C GLN A 603 57.31 -16.34 -3.76
N ASP A 604 56.35 -16.61 -4.65
CA ASP A 604 56.42 -16.25 -6.07
C ASP A 604 55.96 -14.81 -6.37
N MET A 605 55.65 -14.00 -5.35
CA MET A 605 55.12 -12.65 -5.57
C MET A 605 56.21 -11.64 -5.95
N TYR A 606 57.41 -11.80 -5.38
CA TYR A 606 58.51 -10.85 -5.50
C TYR A 606 59.77 -11.51 -6.07
N ILE A 607 60.63 -10.71 -6.69
CA ILE A 607 61.87 -11.19 -7.34
C ILE A 607 63.03 -11.14 -6.35
N ASP A 608 63.72 -12.25 -6.13
CA ASP A 608 65.03 -12.34 -5.46
C ASP A 608 65.16 -11.49 -4.17
N GLU A 609 64.21 -11.62 -3.24
CA GLU A 609 64.14 -10.86 -1.97
C GLU A 609 64.03 -9.32 -2.10
N THR A 610 63.62 -8.81 -3.26
CA THR A 610 63.31 -7.38 -3.47
C THR A 610 61.84 -7.07 -3.25
N HIS A 611 61.46 -5.78 -3.21
CA HIS A 611 60.05 -5.36 -3.19
C HIS A 611 59.45 -5.22 -4.60
N ILE A 612 60.13 -5.72 -5.63
CA ILE A 612 59.69 -5.67 -7.03
C ILE A 612 58.82 -6.90 -7.34
N LEU A 613 57.58 -6.67 -7.78
CA LEU A 613 56.67 -7.74 -8.16
C LEU A 613 57.14 -8.48 -9.40
N ALA A 614 56.97 -9.80 -9.39
CA ALA A 614 57.14 -10.64 -10.57
C ALA A 614 56.07 -10.35 -11.64
N ASP A 615 56.32 -10.79 -12.88
CA ASP A 615 55.48 -10.45 -14.05
C ASP A 615 53.99 -10.79 -13.86
N LYS A 616 53.68 -12.00 -13.39
CA LYS A 616 52.29 -12.45 -13.18
C LYS A 616 51.54 -11.59 -12.15
N PRO A 617 52.02 -11.44 -10.89
CA PRO A 617 51.40 -10.54 -9.91
C PRO A 617 51.27 -9.10 -10.41
N PHE A 618 52.32 -8.55 -11.02
CA PHE A 618 52.32 -7.15 -11.48
C PHE A 618 51.30 -6.90 -12.59
N ARG A 619 51.18 -7.81 -13.57
CA ARG A 619 50.14 -7.72 -14.60
C ARG A 619 48.73 -7.78 -14.03
N ALA A 620 48.54 -8.61 -13.01
CA ALA A 620 47.25 -8.74 -12.35
C ALA A 620 46.86 -7.42 -11.66
N THR A 621 47.77 -6.85 -10.85
CA THR A 621 47.61 -5.52 -10.23
C THR A 621 47.37 -4.42 -11.27
N LEU A 622 48.15 -4.40 -12.37
CA LEU A 622 47.97 -3.43 -13.46
C LEU A 622 46.60 -3.57 -14.12
N GLY A 623 46.09 -4.80 -14.27
CA GLY A 623 44.74 -5.09 -14.78
C GLY A 623 43.66 -4.46 -13.90
N VAL A 624 43.79 -4.59 -12.58
CA VAL A 624 42.86 -3.99 -11.60
C VAL A 624 42.87 -2.47 -11.68
N TYR A 625 44.04 -1.82 -11.69
CA TYR A 625 44.11 -0.36 -11.82
C TYR A 625 43.60 0.14 -13.19
N SER A 626 43.81 -0.62 -14.27
CA SER A 626 43.20 -0.35 -15.58
C SER A 626 41.67 -0.38 -15.50
N GLN A 627 41.11 -1.35 -14.78
CA GLN A 627 39.67 -1.42 -14.54
C GLN A 627 39.17 -0.24 -13.70
N MET A 628 39.86 0.12 -12.61
CA MET A 628 39.51 1.29 -11.79
C MET A 628 39.50 2.58 -12.61
N ARG A 629 40.46 2.76 -13.52
CA ARG A 629 40.53 3.91 -14.44
C ARG A 629 39.36 3.91 -15.44
N LYS A 630 39.01 2.75 -16.02
CA LYS A 630 37.83 2.63 -16.90
C LYS A 630 36.53 2.96 -16.18
N GLN A 631 36.42 2.55 -14.92
CA GLN A 631 35.26 2.83 -14.08
C GLN A 631 35.29 4.23 -13.43
N ARG A 632 36.31 5.07 -13.71
CA ARG A 632 36.49 6.39 -13.09
C ARG A 632 36.48 6.37 -11.56
N ALA A 633 36.94 5.25 -10.97
CA ALA A 633 37.04 5.08 -9.52
C ALA A 633 38.43 5.47 -8.98
N SER A 634 39.44 5.51 -9.85
CA SER A 634 40.82 5.90 -9.52
C SER A 634 41.57 6.30 -10.79
N SER A 635 42.61 7.12 -10.66
CA SER A 635 43.58 7.37 -11.74
C SER A 635 44.90 6.67 -11.44
N TYR A 636 45.72 6.43 -12.46
CA TYR A 636 47.09 5.97 -12.26
C TYR A 636 47.99 6.48 -13.37
N LEU A 637 49.29 6.53 -13.09
CA LEU A 637 50.34 6.81 -14.06
C LEU A 637 51.33 5.63 -14.05
N LEU A 638 51.64 5.08 -15.22
CA LEU A 638 52.62 4.00 -15.35
C LEU A 638 53.95 4.55 -15.88
N LEU A 639 55.02 4.35 -15.11
CA LEU A 639 56.37 4.77 -15.44
C LEU A 639 57.25 3.59 -15.80
N TYR A 640 58.03 3.73 -16.87
CA TYR A 640 59.19 2.90 -17.12
C TYR A 640 60.39 3.51 -16.40
N VAL A 641 61.10 2.73 -15.59
CA VAL A 641 62.20 3.21 -14.74
C VAL A 641 63.52 2.55 -15.14
N THR A 642 64.57 3.35 -15.22
CA THR A 642 65.94 2.92 -15.54
C THR A 642 66.94 3.50 -14.55
N SER A 643 67.94 2.71 -14.19
CA SER A 643 69.05 3.19 -13.35
C SER A 643 70.00 4.06 -14.18
N LEU A 644 70.51 5.14 -13.58
CA LEU A 644 71.63 5.89 -14.17
C LEU A 644 72.95 5.11 -14.11
N ASP A 645 73.08 4.16 -13.17
CA ASP A 645 74.22 3.27 -13.03
C ASP A 645 73.91 1.91 -13.68
N ALA A 646 74.61 1.58 -14.77
CA ALA A 646 74.41 0.34 -15.54
C ALA A 646 74.86 -0.94 -14.79
N ASN A 647 75.67 -0.82 -13.73
CA ASN A 647 76.19 -1.93 -12.93
C ASN A 647 75.50 -2.09 -11.55
N ALA A 648 74.37 -1.43 -11.32
CA ALA A 648 73.65 -1.55 -10.04
C ALA A 648 73.04 -2.95 -9.88
N SER A 649 73.19 -3.55 -8.69
CA SER A 649 72.51 -4.81 -8.36
C SER A 649 71.00 -4.60 -8.23
N LEU A 650 70.20 -5.65 -8.41
CA LEU A 650 68.74 -5.58 -8.32
C LEU A 650 68.28 -5.05 -6.95
N ALA A 651 68.96 -5.44 -5.87
CA ALA A 651 68.68 -4.96 -4.50
C ALA A 651 69.05 -3.48 -4.28
N GLU A 652 70.05 -2.94 -4.98
CA GLU A 652 70.35 -1.51 -4.92
C GLU A 652 69.36 -0.69 -5.75
N PHE A 653 68.92 -1.25 -6.88
CA PHE A 653 67.87 -0.67 -7.70
C PHE A 653 66.53 -0.59 -6.94
N ASP A 654 66.12 -1.66 -6.25
CA ASP A 654 64.94 -1.68 -5.38
C ASP A 654 65.01 -0.61 -4.29
N ARG A 655 66.14 -0.48 -3.59
CA ARG A 655 66.33 0.56 -2.55
C ARG A 655 66.22 1.98 -3.11
N ARG A 656 66.69 2.24 -4.34
CA ARG A 656 66.54 3.56 -4.99
C ARG A 656 65.09 3.82 -5.35
N ILE A 657 64.37 2.81 -5.87
CA ILE A 657 62.94 2.91 -6.16
C ILE A 657 62.18 3.22 -4.88
N GLY A 658 62.39 2.47 -3.79
CA GLY A 658 61.73 2.67 -2.50
C GLY A 658 61.93 4.07 -1.89
N ARG A 659 63.05 4.75 -2.17
CA ARG A 659 63.27 6.16 -1.77
C ARG A 659 62.50 7.15 -2.64
N ALA A 660 62.25 6.79 -3.89
CA ALA A 660 61.55 7.60 -4.87
C ALA A 660 60.04 7.32 -4.94
N THR A 661 59.54 6.30 -4.24
CA THR A 661 58.14 5.87 -4.24
C THR A 661 57.50 6.03 -2.87
N ARG A 662 56.17 6.13 -2.85
CA ARG A 662 55.34 6.11 -1.64
C ARG A 662 55.00 4.66 -1.30
N SER A 663 54.52 4.42 -0.08
CA SER A 663 54.08 3.09 0.37
C SER A 663 52.93 2.48 -0.45
N THR A 664 52.19 3.29 -1.20
CA THR A 664 51.08 2.87 -2.08
C THR A 664 51.50 2.67 -3.53
N ASP A 665 52.70 3.10 -3.89
CA ASP A 665 53.23 2.98 -5.25
C ASP A 665 53.81 1.56 -5.43
N ILE A 666 53.59 0.96 -6.61
CA ILE A 666 53.88 -0.47 -6.83
C ILE A 666 54.93 -0.61 -7.92
N ALA A 667 56.03 -1.31 -7.63
CA ALA A 667 57.06 -1.63 -8.62
C ALA A 667 56.93 -3.07 -9.10
N GLY A 668 57.14 -3.33 -10.39
CA GLY A 668 57.15 -4.68 -10.94
C GLY A 668 57.94 -4.81 -12.22
N GLN A 669 58.39 -6.02 -12.51
CA GLN A 669 59.13 -6.35 -13.72
C GLN A 669 58.26 -7.16 -14.68
N LEU A 670 58.21 -6.76 -15.96
CA LEU A 670 57.53 -7.54 -17.00
C LEU A 670 58.51 -8.49 -17.70
N GLU A 671 57.99 -9.47 -18.45
CA GLU A 671 58.77 -10.47 -19.23
C GLU A 671 59.91 -9.89 -20.10
N ASN A 672 59.81 -8.62 -20.49
CA ASN A 672 60.85 -7.90 -21.22
C ASN A 672 62.08 -7.51 -20.36
N GLY A 673 62.12 -7.93 -19.09
CA GLY A 673 63.17 -7.62 -18.12
C GLY A 673 63.15 -6.16 -17.63
N ARG A 674 62.17 -5.36 -18.07
CA ARG A 674 62.06 -3.94 -17.73
C ARG A 674 61.23 -3.75 -16.47
N VAL A 675 61.68 -2.83 -15.61
CA VAL A 675 60.98 -2.48 -14.38
C VAL A 675 60.09 -1.27 -14.61
N TYR A 676 58.86 -1.38 -14.14
CA TYR A 676 57.85 -0.35 -14.20
C TYR A 676 57.41 0.01 -12.78
N VAL A 677 57.01 1.26 -12.60
CA VAL A 677 56.43 1.76 -11.36
C VAL A 677 55.05 2.30 -11.66
N LEU A 678 54.06 1.74 -10.99
CA LEU A 678 52.67 2.15 -11.01
C LEU A 678 52.45 3.16 -9.88
N LEU A 679 51.96 4.35 -10.23
CA LEU A 679 51.66 5.44 -9.30
C LEU A 679 50.14 5.65 -9.24
N PRO A 680 49.44 5.09 -8.24
CA PRO A 680 48.02 5.33 -8.02
C PRO A 680 47.73 6.80 -7.71
N GLN A 681 46.56 7.29 -8.15
CA GLN A 681 46.07 8.65 -7.95
C GLN A 681 47.03 9.76 -8.47
N ALA A 682 47.94 9.41 -9.38
CA ALA A 682 48.78 10.35 -10.10
C ALA A 682 48.19 10.68 -11.48
N SER A 683 48.38 11.93 -11.92
CA SER A 683 48.09 12.41 -13.27
C SER A 683 49.36 12.97 -13.91
N LEU A 684 49.30 13.28 -15.22
CA LEU A 684 50.39 13.90 -15.95
C LEU A 684 50.84 15.24 -15.34
N ASP A 685 49.94 15.96 -14.66
CA ASP A 685 50.24 17.23 -14.00
C ASP A 685 51.27 17.09 -12.86
N ASN A 686 51.33 15.90 -12.24
CA ASN A 686 52.26 15.61 -11.16
C ASN A 686 53.67 15.26 -11.67
N MET A 687 53.84 15.07 -12.98
CA MET A 687 55.07 14.54 -13.55
C MET A 687 56.33 15.37 -13.26
N PRO A 688 56.31 16.71 -13.29
CA PRO A 688 57.50 17.51 -12.99
C PRO A 688 58.05 17.28 -11.58
N GLN A 689 57.18 17.01 -10.60
CA GLN A 689 57.59 16.69 -9.24
C GLN A 689 58.11 15.25 -9.13
N ILE A 690 57.47 14.32 -9.83
CA ILE A 690 57.85 12.92 -9.86
C ILE A 690 59.22 12.75 -10.52
N GLU A 691 59.46 13.36 -11.69
CA GLU A 691 60.76 13.30 -12.39
C GLU A 691 61.90 13.79 -11.50
N ARG A 692 61.73 14.94 -10.83
CA ARG A 692 62.73 15.47 -9.89
C ARG A 692 63.03 14.50 -8.76
N ARG A 693 61.99 13.86 -8.21
CA ARG A 693 62.12 12.89 -7.11
C ARG A 693 62.89 11.64 -7.57
N PHE A 694 62.54 11.08 -8.73
CA PHE A 694 63.25 9.93 -9.30
C PHE A 694 64.69 10.27 -9.68
N LEU A 695 64.94 11.43 -10.29
CA LEU A 695 66.29 11.89 -10.62
C LEU A 695 67.15 12.07 -9.37
N SER A 696 66.60 12.64 -8.29
CA SER A 696 67.31 12.80 -7.02
C SER A 696 67.69 11.47 -6.35
N ALA A 697 66.98 10.39 -6.68
CA ALA A 697 67.27 9.02 -6.23
C ALA A 697 68.19 8.25 -7.19
N GLY A 698 68.69 8.89 -8.26
CA GLY A 698 69.56 8.25 -9.26
C GLY A 698 68.83 7.42 -10.32
N LEU A 699 67.57 7.73 -10.58
CA LEU A 699 66.70 7.01 -11.51
C LEU A 699 66.19 7.93 -12.64
N ARG A 700 66.09 7.40 -13.86
CA ARG A 700 65.34 8.05 -14.95
C ARG A 700 64.00 7.35 -15.11
N CYS A 701 62.94 8.14 -15.28
CA CYS A 701 61.59 7.64 -15.52
C CYS A 701 61.02 8.21 -16.82
N ALA A 702 60.21 7.42 -17.52
CA ALA A 702 59.48 7.83 -18.72
C ALA A 702 58.03 7.32 -18.64
N VAL A 703 57.07 8.14 -19.04
CA VAL A 703 55.64 7.78 -19.01
C VAL A 703 55.32 6.77 -20.10
N VAL A 704 54.56 5.74 -19.73
CA VAL A 704 54.10 4.70 -20.64
C VAL A 704 52.59 4.85 -20.93
N SER A 705 51.78 5.18 -19.93
CA SER A 705 50.31 5.40 -20.05
C SER A 705 49.67 6.14 -18.88
#